data_AF-A0A7S1U5A2-F1
#
_entry.id   AF-A0A7S1U5A2-F1
#
_cell.length_a   1.000
_cell.length_b   1.000
_cell.length_c   1.000
_cell.angle_alpha   90.00
_cell.angle_beta   90.00
_cell.angle_gamma   90.00
#
_symmetry.space_group_name_H-M   'P 1'
#
loop_
_entity.id
_entity.type
_entity.pdbx_description
1 polymer ?
#
loop_
_entity_poly.entity_id
_entity_poly.type
_entity_poly.pdbx_seq_one_letter_code
_entity_poly.pdbx_strand_id
1 'polypeptide(L)'
;MTMHGKKRFSVDDALRLCAGAVNDGPVACATSSYAKGMRQSAVSKLCARALNEAPAFCYKEAPSGLNADAKVDLCASLQAPRFGDELAEGEERYTPAVCMRDFPPAPRLKPAEKARRCRLATEATRPCVYNASLASFGTALSGDQVAQLCAADVDGASLRCAGKVHHQLRMHSGGDGVDEASAVLAACLGADEAVDACVRAVRQDSWSIDDKLRLCARARGTRPAVCVSELARDVHDDELLQFLCAGATAEYTDCLKMAPQELSWKERRSLCSGGDGVIPIECYEEGRRNGLAANTTMALCAGAWSVSAPIKCAVGVKAHKVGKNEVVALCRGTPDETGILACLAEAKNVPTKARICAGARDAGPGVCAADLHYKFRNTYGVMLCKGAADALPSHCASFQQISFKGFYMSAKMIQKCREEPERIAKFMPAKLLHDGEAVYTGQPFGTQIWAYNQYNVRIEGSRSAAGMRGDDSVVAFMSPKDDVKLGGTKRIPFREGEAFFKDLTLDKAGTWEVRFEQRGPSGEDVEQPAKTTIFVQVRPTRYETLVELCAPRLFTFQCLQEPYDGSDHLGLTMSRWDARIAAMYLPCIEFFEDEGVTVVTVPGGDMYFLYHEELLRLFATGLYSSGAGAFHYFTEPWKVLGVEPDATRSELRKVYHELSLVWHPDRWAHGTLYQVRSPSLIPIPIPNPNLNPTPDSRP
;
A
#
# COMPACT_ATOMS: atom_id res chain seq x y z
N MET A 1 25.12 -5.64 -13.18
CA MET A 1 23.89 -4.87 -13.50
C MET A 1 23.70 -4.81 -15.01
N THR A 2 22.61 -5.40 -15.51
CA THR A 2 22.17 -5.25 -16.91
C THR A 2 21.08 -4.18 -16.95
N MET A 3 21.42 -2.99 -17.47
CA MET A 3 20.42 -1.95 -17.74
C MET A 3 19.84 -2.14 -19.14
N HIS A 4 18.57 -1.79 -19.33
CA HIS A 4 17.84 -1.94 -20.60
C HIS A 4 18.58 -1.22 -21.75
N GLY A 5 19.28 -2.00 -22.57
CA GLY A 5 20.00 -1.54 -23.77
C GLY A 5 21.52 -1.70 -23.69
N LYS A 6 22.05 -2.78 -24.29
CA LYS A 6 23.43 -3.16 -24.74
C LYS A 6 24.72 -2.60 -24.07
N LYS A 7 24.70 -1.67 -23.11
CA LYS A 7 25.87 -1.09 -22.46
C LYS A 7 25.95 -1.60 -21.02
N ARG A 8 26.86 -2.54 -20.76
CA ARG A 8 27.16 -3.02 -19.41
C ARG A 8 28.13 -2.06 -18.74
N PHE A 9 27.88 -1.67 -17.50
CA PHE A 9 28.90 -1.02 -16.68
C PHE A 9 30.10 -1.97 -16.53
N SER A 10 31.31 -1.41 -16.51
CA SER A 10 32.46 -2.14 -15.98
C SER A 10 32.19 -2.50 -14.51
N VAL A 11 32.76 -3.61 -14.04
CA VAL A 11 32.62 -4.02 -12.63
C VAL A 11 33.11 -2.91 -11.70
N ASP A 12 34.21 -2.26 -12.04
CA ASP A 12 34.79 -1.17 -11.25
C ASP A 12 33.88 0.07 -11.19
N ASP A 13 33.23 0.43 -12.29
CA ASP A 13 32.30 1.56 -12.30
C ASP A 13 31.02 1.25 -11.53
N ALA A 14 30.55 0.01 -11.56
CA ALA A 14 29.41 -0.42 -10.75
C ALA A 14 29.75 -0.41 -9.25
N LEU A 15 30.94 -0.89 -8.87
CA LEU A 15 31.42 -0.82 -7.50
C LEU A 15 31.58 0.63 -7.03
N ARG A 16 32.12 1.52 -7.86
CA ARG A 16 32.22 2.96 -7.55
C ARG A 16 30.86 3.63 -7.42
N LEU A 17 29.90 3.25 -8.26
CA LEU A 17 28.53 3.78 -8.21
C LEU A 17 27.83 3.40 -6.91
N CYS A 18 28.04 2.17 -6.43
CA CYS A 18 27.40 1.66 -5.21
C CYS A 18 28.21 1.93 -3.93
N ALA A 19 29.46 2.38 -4.04
CA ALA A 19 30.33 2.65 -2.90
C ALA A 19 29.82 3.85 -2.09
N GLY A 20 29.16 3.56 -0.97
CA GLY A 20 28.59 4.57 -0.08
C GLY A 20 27.13 4.92 -0.37
N ALA A 21 26.44 4.12 -1.18
CA ALA A 21 25.00 4.24 -1.39
C ALA A 21 24.24 3.90 -0.10
N VAL A 22 23.32 4.77 0.31
CA VAL A 22 22.40 4.53 1.44
C VAL A 22 20.98 4.20 0.98
N ASN A 23 20.70 4.34 -0.32
CA ASN A 23 19.43 4.05 -0.98
C ASN A 23 19.67 3.77 -2.49
N ASP A 24 18.60 3.56 -3.26
CA ASP A 24 18.65 3.30 -4.70
C ASP A 24 18.94 4.55 -5.56
N GLY A 25 19.19 5.70 -4.94
CA GLY A 25 19.47 6.98 -5.59
C GLY A 25 20.61 6.95 -6.62
N PRO A 26 21.76 6.27 -6.37
CA PRO A 26 22.83 6.15 -7.36
C PRO A 26 22.40 5.41 -8.62
N VAL A 27 21.54 4.40 -8.48
CA VAL A 27 21.01 3.61 -9.59
C VAL A 27 20.01 4.42 -10.40
N ALA A 28 19.10 5.14 -9.73
CA ALA A 28 18.14 6.04 -10.39
C ALA A 28 18.87 7.15 -11.16
N CYS A 29 19.83 7.82 -10.51
CA CYS A 29 20.70 8.83 -11.13
C CYS A 29 21.45 8.26 -12.35
N ALA A 30 22.02 7.06 -12.23
CA ALA A 30 22.76 6.43 -13.33
C ALA A 30 21.83 6.14 -14.52
N THR A 31 20.68 5.54 -14.26
CA THR A 31 19.67 5.21 -15.29
C THR A 31 19.27 6.46 -16.08
N SER A 32 18.92 7.54 -15.37
CA SER A 32 18.55 8.83 -15.99
C SER A 32 19.70 9.53 -16.73
N SER A 33 20.96 9.27 -16.33
CA SER A 33 22.15 9.80 -17.00
C SER A 33 22.50 9.05 -18.30
N TYR A 34 22.30 7.73 -18.33
CA TYR A 34 22.57 6.89 -19.51
C TYR A 34 21.60 7.11 -20.64
N ALA A 35 20.31 7.31 -20.31
CA ALA A 35 19.28 7.65 -21.29
C ALA A 35 19.68 8.89 -22.13
N LYS A 36 20.62 9.71 -21.64
CA LYS A 36 21.09 10.95 -22.25
C LYS A 36 22.49 10.84 -22.88
N GLY A 37 23.00 9.62 -23.06
CA GLY A 37 24.24 9.38 -23.83
C GLY A 37 25.55 9.68 -23.10
N MET A 38 25.54 9.81 -21.76
CA MET A 38 26.77 10.01 -20.98
C MET A 38 27.74 8.80 -21.07
N ARG A 39 29.05 9.08 -21.00
CA ARG A 39 30.09 8.05 -20.87
C ARG A 39 30.02 7.41 -19.49
N GLN A 40 30.29 6.10 -19.40
CA GLN A 40 30.12 5.31 -18.18
C GLN A 40 30.90 5.87 -16.98
N SER A 41 32.15 6.29 -17.21
CA SER A 41 33.02 6.87 -16.19
C SER A 41 32.55 8.23 -15.66
N ALA A 42 31.80 8.99 -16.46
CA ALA A 42 31.19 10.25 -16.03
C ALA A 42 29.94 9.98 -15.18
N VAL A 43 29.17 8.93 -15.52
CA VAL A 43 28.00 8.52 -14.75
C VAL A 43 28.40 7.98 -13.38
N SER A 44 29.43 7.12 -13.30
CA SER A 44 29.90 6.58 -12.02
C SER A 44 30.37 7.68 -11.07
N LYS A 45 31.10 8.69 -11.59
CA LYS A 45 31.51 9.87 -10.80
C LYS A 45 30.33 10.75 -10.36
N LEU A 46 29.39 11.02 -11.26
CA LEU A 46 28.25 11.90 -10.98
C LEU A 46 27.30 11.31 -9.94
N CYS A 47 27.07 9.99 -10.00
CA CYS A 47 25.99 9.34 -9.27
C CYS A 47 26.41 8.54 -8.03
N ALA A 48 27.71 8.37 -7.74
CA ALA A 48 28.22 7.51 -6.66
C ALA A 48 27.63 7.76 -5.24
N ARG A 49 27.07 8.95 -4.99
CA ARG A 49 26.46 9.34 -3.71
C ARG A 49 25.12 10.05 -3.90
N ALA A 50 24.48 9.85 -5.03
CA ALA A 50 23.20 10.49 -5.31
C ALA A 50 22.12 9.87 -4.42
N LEU A 51 21.32 10.69 -3.74
CA LEU A 51 20.16 10.22 -2.99
C LEU A 51 18.91 10.04 -3.87
N ASN A 52 18.92 10.66 -5.06
CA ASN A 52 17.86 10.68 -6.07
C ASN A 52 18.43 11.07 -7.45
N GLU A 53 17.57 11.36 -8.43
CA GLU A 53 17.96 11.68 -9.81
C GLU A 53 18.49 13.12 -10.03
N ALA A 54 18.52 13.98 -8.99
CA ALA A 54 18.85 15.41 -9.14
C ALA A 54 20.20 15.69 -9.84
N PRO A 55 21.30 14.95 -9.56
CA PRO A 55 22.57 15.18 -10.26
C PRO A 55 22.46 14.94 -11.78
N ALA A 56 21.66 13.96 -12.20
CA ALA A 56 21.42 13.64 -13.62
C ALA A 56 20.57 14.72 -14.33
N PHE A 57 19.65 15.36 -13.61
CA PHE A 57 18.90 16.51 -14.11
C PHE A 57 19.79 17.75 -14.23
N CYS A 58 20.59 18.05 -13.21
CA CYS A 58 21.57 19.14 -13.28
C CYS A 58 22.52 18.98 -14.48
N TYR A 59 23.07 17.77 -14.69
CA TYR A 59 24.01 17.54 -15.79
C TYR A 59 23.38 17.82 -17.17
N LYS A 60 22.09 17.48 -17.32
CA LYS A 60 21.31 17.72 -18.54
C LYS A 60 21.15 19.21 -18.82
N GLU A 61 20.76 19.98 -17.81
CA GLU A 61 20.50 21.40 -17.93
C GLU A 61 21.79 22.23 -18.06
N ALA A 62 22.95 21.64 -17.75
CA ALA A 62 24.22 22.36 -17.76
C ALA A 62 24.57 22.85 -19.17
N PRO A 63 25.06 24.10 -19.33
CA PRO A 63 25.30 24.68 -20.65
C PRO A 63 26.16 23.78 -21.54
N SER A 64 25.81 23.70 -22.83
CA SER A 64 26.54 22.89 -23.82
C SER A 64 28.01 23.29 -23.98
N GLY A 65 28.38 24.52 -23.62
CA GLY A 65 29.77 25.00 -23.63
C GLY A 65 30.67 24.45 -22.52
N LEU A 66 30.12 23.76 -21.51
CA LEU A 66 30.92 23.03 -20.52
C LEU A 66 31.28 21.65 -21.05
N ASN A 67 32.55 21.26 -20.94
CA ASN A 67 32.95 19.88 -21.22
C ASN A 67 32.33 18.91 -20.18
N ALA A 68 32.30 17.62 -20.52
CA ALA A 68 31.62 16.61 -19.71
C ALA A 68 32.14 16.56 -18.27
N ASP A 69 33.45 16.66 -18.05
CA ASP A 69 34.04 16.62 -16.70
C ASP A 69 33.63 17.84 -15.86
N ALA A 70 33.63 19.04 -16.44
CA ALA A 70 33.18 20.25 -15.75
C ALA A 70 31.68 20.20 -15.39
N LYS A 71 30.86 19.55 -16.22
CA LYS A 71 29.44 19.29 -15.91
C LYS A 71 29.28 18.28 -14.77
N VAL A 72 30.09 17.22 -14.75
CA VAL A 72 30.09 16.25 -13.63
C VAL A 72 30.45 16.96 -12.33
N ASP A 73 31.53 17.74 -12.32
CA ASP A 73 32.00 18.45 -11.13
C ASP A 73 31.01 19.50 -10.62
N LEU A 74 30.26 20.14 -11.52
CA LEU A 74 29.20 21.11 -11.19
C LEU A 74 28.03 20.43 -10.47
N CYS A 75 27.64 19.24 -10.93
CA CYS A 75 26.41 18.58 -10.51
C CYS A 75 26.60 17.51 -9.43
N ALA A 76 27.84 17.04 -9.23
CA ALA A 76 28.17 16.02 -8.23
C ALA A 76 27.96 16.51 -6.79
N SER A 77 27.84 17.81 -6.52
CA SER A 77 27.66 18.35 -5.16
C SER A 77 26.20 18.38 -4.67
N LEU A 78 25.23 18.00 -5.50
CA LEU A 78 23.79 17.99 -5.15
C LEU A 78 23.39 16.81 -4.22
N GLN A 79 24.29 16.37 -3.34
CA GLN A 79 24.19 15.14 -2.54
C GLN A 79 23.42 15.29 -1.21
N ALA A 80 22.81 16.45 -0.92
CA ALA A 80 22.13 16.70 0.35
C ALA A 80 20.60 16.46 0.27
N PRO A 81 19.96 15.94 1.33
CA PRO A 81 18.54 15.58 1.38
C PRO A 81 17.56 16.79 1.41
N ARG A 82 17.94 17.96 0.90
CA ARG A 82 17.12 19.19 1.03
C ARG A 82 15.92 19.27 0.07
N PHE A 83 15.60 18.22 -0.66
CA PHE A 83 14.50 18.21 -1.65
C PHE A 83 13.65 16.95 -1.47
N GLY A 84 13.14 16.78 -0.24
CA GLY A 84 12.38 15.61 0.21
C GLY A 84 10.90 15.87 0.46
N ASP A 85 10.37 17.05 0.12
CA ASP A 85 8.93 17.29 0.16
C ASP A 85 8.39 17.34 -1.28
N GLU A 86 7.22 16.73 -1.49
CA GLU A 86 6.41 16.84 -2.70
C GLU A 86 6.15 18.32 -3.01
N LEU A 87 6.99 18.91 -3.87
CA LEU A 87 6.72 20.22 -4.45
C LEU A 87 5.65 20.06 -5.54
N ALA A 88 4.58 20.85 -5.39
CA ALA A 88 3.45 20.89 -6.29
C ALA A 88 3.87 21.06 -7.76
N GLU A 89 3.12 20.43 -8.67
CA GLU A 89 3.25 20.63 -10.12
C GLU A 89 3.17 22.13 -10.46
N GLY A 90 4.30 22.75 -10.78
CA GLY A 90 4.34 24.16 -11.19
C GLY A 90 5.60 24.94 -10.80
N GLU A 91 6.41 24.46 -9.86
CA GLU A 91 7.66 25.14 -9.48
C GLU A 91 8.84 24.75 -10.40
N GLU A 92 9.44 25.74 -11.07
CA GLU A 92 10.65 25.54 -11.88
C GLU A 92 11.83 25.11 -11.00
N ARG A 93 12.31 23.88 -11.19
CA ARG A 93 13.46 23.31 -10.46
C ARG A 93 14.75 24.08 -10.78
N TYR A 94 15.19 24.95 -9.86
CA TYR A 94 16.39 25.77 -10.04
C TYR A 94 17.67 24.99 -9.66
N THR A 95 18.49 24.61 -10.65
CA THR A 95 19.74 23.85 -10.45
C THR A 95 20.99 24.74 -10.72
N PRO A 96 22.20 24.35 -10.27
CA PRO A 96 23.45 25.06 -10.62
C PRO A 96 23.66 25.22 -12.14
N ALA A 97 23.06 24.33 -12.92
CA ALA A 97 23.00 24.39 -14.37
C ALA A 97 22.08 25.51 -14.90
N VAL A 98 20.92 25.72 -14.26
CA VAL A 98 20.02 26.85 -14.55
C VAL A 98 20.71 28.17 -14.23
N CYS A 99 21.43 28.27 -13.09
CA CYS A 99 22.28 29.43 -12.76
C CYS A 99 23.29 29.76 -13.87
N MET A 100 23.91 28.73 -14.46
CA MET A 100 24.89 28.91 -15.52
C MET A 100 24.27 29.29 -16.87
N ARG A 101 23.05 28.81 -17.16
CA ARG A 101 22.29 29.16 -18.37
C ARG A 101 21.85 30.62 -18.34
N ASP A 102 21.41 31.09 -17.18
CA ASP A 102 20.84 32.43 -17.01
C ASP A 102 21.94 33.50 -16.77
N PHE A 103 23.22 33.09 -16.77
CA PHE A 103 24.37 33.98 -16.65
C PHE A 103 24.62 34.73 -17.98
N PRO A 104 24.54 36.08 -18.03
CA PRO A 104 24.68 36.81 -19.30
C PRO A 104 26.07 36.61 -19.93
N PRO A 105 26.21 36.81 -21.26
CA PRO A 105 27.46 36.66 -21.97
C PRO A 105 28.47 37.76 -21.57
N ALA A 106 29.13 37.58 -20.42
CA ALA A 106 30.27 38.38 -20.02
C ALA A 106 31.52 37.94 -20.83
N PRO A 107 32.13 38.81 -21.66
CA PRO A 107 33.10 38.41 -22.69
C PRO A 107 34.47 37.96 -22.18
N ARG A 108 34.72 37.86 -20.85
CA ARG A 108 36.05 37.53 -20.30
C ARG A 108 36.08 36.52 -19.14
N LEU A 109 34.93 36.03 -18.67
CA LEU A 109 34.89 35.01 -17.61
C LEU A 109 34.99 33.60 -18.23
N LYS A 110 36.09 32.89 -17.94
CA LYS A 110 36.28 31.50 -18.37
C LYS A 110 35.12 30.63 -17.83
N PRO A 111 34.57 29.69 -18.62
CA PRO A 111 33.43 28.86 -18.20
C PRO A 111 33.61 28.14 -16.85
N ALA A 112 34.84 27.71 -16.52
CA ALA A 112 35.16 27.08 -15.24
C ALA A 112 34.99 28.03 -14.03
N GLU A 113 35.29 29.31 -14.21
CA GLU A 113 35.17 30.35 -13.18
C GLU A 113 33.68 30.63 -12.90
N LYS A 114 32.85 30.69 -13.95
CA LYS A 114 31.39 30.82 -13.82
C LYS A 114 30.78 29.62 -13.10
N ALA A 115 31.19 28.40 -13.47
CA ALA A 115 30.70 27.18 -12.84
C ALA A 115 31.11 27.07 -11.36
N ARG A 116 32.30 27.56 -10.99
CA ARG A 116 32.72 27.67 -9.58
C ARG A 116 31.83 28.64 -8.80
N ARG A 117 31.43 29.77 -9.39
CA ARG A 117 30.53 30.76 -8.75
C ARG A 117 29.11 30.24 -8.58
N CYS A 118 28.54 29.58 -9.60
CA CYS A 118 27.20 28.98 -9.50
C CYS A 118 27.12 27.79 -8.53
N ARG A 119 28.24 27.11 -8.22
CA ARG A 119 28.28 26.08 -7.16
C ARG A 119 28.12 26.65 -5.75
N LEU A 120 28.52 27.90 -5.54
CA LEU A 120 28.57 28.53 -4.22
C LEU A 120 27.36 29.43 -3.96
N ALA A 121 26.54 29.72 -4.98
CA ALA A 121 25.38 30.59 -4.86
C ALA A 121 24.18 29.82 -4.28
N THR A 122 23.63 30.34 -3.18
CA THR A 122 22.32 29.97 -2.62
C THR A 122 21.22 30.85 -3.25
N GLU A 123 19.95 30.52 -3.01
CA GLU A 123 18.82 31.33 -3.49
C GLU A 123 18.87 32.79 -2.99
N ALA A 124 19.30 33.01 -1.74
CA ALA A 124 19.43 34.32 -1.12
C ALA A 124 20.59 35.17 -1.69
N THR A 125 21.71 34.55 -2.08
CA THR A 125 22.94 35.26 -2.49
C THR A 125 22.96 35.64 -3.98
N ARG A 126 21.90 35.32 -4.73
CA ARG A 126 21.78 35.51 -6.21
C ARG A 126 21.92 36.99 -6.65
N PRO A 127 21.26 37.99 -6.03
CA PRO A 127 21.38 39.38 -6.45
C PRO A 127 22.77 39.96 -6.17
N CYS A 128 23.47 39.44 -5.15
CA CYS A 128 24.80 39.89 -4.76
C CYS A 128 25.87 39.46 -5.76
N VAL A 129 25.86 38.18 -6.19
CA VAL A 129 26.80 37.67 -7.21
C VAL A 129 26.59 38.36 -8.57
N TYR A 130 25.33 38.67 -8.91
CA TYR A 130 24.94 39.44 -10.09
C TYR A 130 25.47 40.89 -10.04
N ASN A 131 25.19 41.62 -8.95
CA ASN A 131 25.56 43.03 -8.82
C ASN A 131 27.07 43.25 -8.57
N ALA A 132 27.75 42.36 -7.85
CA ALA A 132 29.19 42.43 -7.63
C ALA A 132 30.01 42.21 -8.92
N SER A 133 29.48 41.40 -9.85
CA SER A 133 30.10 41.18 -11.16
C SER A 133 29.96 42.41 -12.08
N LEU A 134 28.90 43.21 -11.92
CA LEU A 134 28.72 44.51 -12.58
C LEU A 134 29.56 45.62 -11.94
N ALA A 135 29.70 45.64 -10.61
CA ALA A 135 30.43 46.67 -9.85
C ALA A 135 31.97 46.53 -9.87
N SER A 136 32.50 45.36 -10.26
CA SER A 136 33.95 45.16 -10.40
C SER A 136 34.57 45.86 -11.62
N PHE A 137 33.76 46.49 -12.48
CA PHE A 137 34.24 47.42 -13.49
C PHE A 137 34.57 48.78 -12.87
N GLY A 138 35.78 48.88 -12.31
CA GLY A 138 36.38 50.16 -11.87
C GLY A 138 36.97 50.18 -10.46
N THR A 139 36.95 49.07 -9.71
CA THR A 139 37.49 49.02 -8.33
C THR A 139 38.64 48.02 -8.20
N ALA A 140 39.63 48.34 -7.37
CA ALA A 140 40.87 47.57 -7.17
C ALA A 140 40.73 46.37 -6.20
N LEU A 141 39.56 45.71 -6.20
CA LEU A 141 39.34 44.52 -5.36
C LEU A 141 39.69 43.25 -6.13
N SER A 142 40.41 42.33 -5.47
CA SER A 142 40.73 41.04 -6.06
C SER A 142 39.49 40.13 -6.11
N GLY A 143 39.49 39.15 -7.02
CA GLY A 143 38.37 38.22 -7.18
C GLY A 143 38.00 37.45 -5.92
N ASP A 144 38.98 37.20 -5.04
CA ASP A 144 38.77 36.49 -3.76
C ASP A 144 38.13 37.40 -2.70
N GLN A 145 38.41 38.70 -2.71
CA GLN A 145 37.81 39.68 -1.79
C GLN A 145 36.33 39.90 -2.11
N VAL A 146 35.98 39.93 -3.40
CA VAL A 146 34.58 40.00 -3.84
C VAL A 146 33.81 38.73 -3.47
N ALA A 147 34.44 37.56 -3.59
CA ALA A 147 33.82 36.29 -3.19
C ALA A 147 33.61 36.18 -1.67
N GLN A 148 34.53 36.72 -0.85
CA GLN A 148 34.38 36.79 0.61
C GLN A 148 33.29 37.79 1.05
N LEU A 149 33.15 38.91 0.34
CA LEU A 149 32.09 39.90 0.60
C LEU A 149 30.70 39.38 0.19
N CYS A 150 30.60 38.66 -0.93
CA CYS A 150 29.34 38.01 -1.34
C CYS A 150 28.98 36.81 -0.45
N ALA A 151 29.95 36.12 0.15
CA ALA A 151 29.71 35.06 1.13
C ALA A 151 29.18 35.60 2.48
N ALA A 152 29.24 36.92 2.70
CA ALA A 152 28.77 37.61 3.90
C ALA A 152 27.42 38.35 3.70
N ASP A 153 26.75 38.13 2.55
CA ASP A 153 25.43 38.65 2.15
C ASP A 153 25.20 40.17 2.32
N VAL A 154 26.20 40.96 1.93
CA VAL A 154 26.14 42.43 2.01
C VAL A 154 25.40 43.02 0.80
N ASP A 155 24.42 43.90 1.04
CA ASP A 155 23.72 44.62 -0.03
C ASP A 155 24.54 45.77 -0.65
N GLY A 156 24.16 46.21 -1.85
CA GLY A 156 24.83 47.33 -2.54
C GLY A 156 24.62 48.71 -1.90
N ALA A 157 23.72 48.85 -0.91
CA ALA A 157 23.54 50.08 -0.16
C ALA A 157 24.56 50.20 1.00
N SER A 158 24.98 49.08 1.56
CA SER A 158 25.92 48.96 2.68
C SER A 158 27.35 49.35 2.29
N LEU A 159 27.78 49.05 1.06
CA LEU A 159 29.05 49.56 0.50
C LEU A 159 29.05 51.08 0.30
N ARG A 160 27.88 51.68 -0.01
CA ARG A 160 27.72 53.14 -0.10
C ARG A 160 27.62 53.80 1.28
N CYS A 161 27.10 53.08 2.26
CA CYS A 161 26.99 53.54 3.64
C CYS A 161 28.36 53.58 4.34
N ALA A 162 29.16 52.51 4.22
CA ALA A 162 30.51 52.44 4.82
C ALA A 162 31.45 53.56 4.32
N GLY A 163 31.34 53.95 3.04
CA GLY A 163 32.08 55.09 2.48
C GLY A 163 31.62 56.46 3.04
N LYS A 164 30.33 56.62 3.37
CA LYS A 164 29.78 57.86 3.93
C LYS A 164 30.06 58.00 5.43
N VAL A 165 29.97 56.91 6.17
CA VAL A 165 30.24 56.88 7.62
C VAL A 165 31.72 57.15 7.91
N HIS A 166 32.64 56.61 7.12
CA HIS A 166 34.07 56.92 7.27
C HIS A 166 34.40 58.39 6.95
N HIS A 167 33.65 59.01 6.03
CA HIS A 167 33.82 60.42 5.67
C HIS A 167 33.22 61.39 6.71
N GLN A 168 32.07 61.06 7.30
CA GLN A 168 31.40 61.90 8.31
C GLN A 168 32.05 61.83 9.70
N LEU A 169 32.51 60.65 10.12
CA LEU A 169 33.19 60.48 11.42
C LEU A 169 34.54 61.23 11.48
N ARG A 170 35.13 61.56 10.33
CA ARG A 170 36.37 62.36 10.26
C ARG A 170 36.14 63.87 10.35
N MET A 171 34.89 64.33 10.22
CA MET A 171 34.56 65.76 10.09
C MET A 171 33.93 66.36 11.35
N HIS A 172 33.43 65.57 12.30
CA HIS A 172 32.58 66.10 13.40
C HIS A 172 33.02 65.69 14.82
N SER A 173 34.26 65.24 15.05
CA SER A 173 34.76 65.03 16.41
C SER A 173 35.15 66.36 17.07
N GLY A 174 34.17 67.03 17.68
CA GLY A 174 34.37 68.19 18.55
C GLY A 174 33.10 68.58 19.32
N GLY A 175 32.90 68.02 20.52
CA GLY A 175 32.00 68.58 21.55
C GLY A 175 31.10 67.60 22.32
N ASP A 176 31.39 67.46 23.62
CA ASP A 176 30.60 67.04 24.80
C ASP A 176 29.72 65.76 24.79
N GLY A 177 30.21 64.74 25.50
CA GLY A 177 29.73 63.35 25.47
C GLY A 177 28.83 62.91 26.63
N VAL A 178 27.58 63.38 26.69
CA VAL A 178 26.54 62.73 27.54
C VAL A 178 25.27 62.34 26.76
N ASP A 179 24.93 63.03 25.67
CA ASP A 179 23.86 62.57 24.75
C ASP A 179 24.36 61.54 23.71
N GLU A 180 25.67 61.36 23.61
CA GLU A 180 26.30 60.50 22.62
C GLU A 180 26.04 59.01 22.91
N ALA A 181 26.05 58.59 24.18
CA ALA A 181 25.88 57.17 24.53
C ALA A 181 24.47 56.63 24.22
N SER A 182 23.42 57.42 24.48
CA SER A 182 22.04 57.04 24.17
C SER A 182 21.73 57.14 22.68
N ALA A 183 22.31 58.12 21.97
CA ALA A 183 22.21 58.23 20.52
C ALA A 183 22.95 57.10 19.80
N VAL A 184 24.14 56.70 20.30
CA VAL A 184 24.91 55.56 19.83
C VAL A 184 24.16 54.25 20.11
N LEU A 185 23.55 54.08 21.29
CA LEU A 185 22.72 52.91 21.59
C LEU A 185 21.52 52.82 20.65
N ALA A 186 20.80 53.93 20.41
CA ALA A 186 19.66 53.95 19.49
C ALA A 186 20.09 53.66 18.03
N ALA A 187 21.23 54.21 17.59
CA ALA A 187 21.80 53.94 16.27
C ALA A 187 22.27 52.49 16.13
N CYS A 188 22.86 51.93 17.19
CA CYS A 188 23.37 50.56 17.23
C CYS A 188 22.26 49.51 17.36
N LEU A 189 21.17 49.82 18.08
CA LEU A 189 19.99 48.95 18.17
C LEU A 189 19.24 48.83 16.83
N GLY A 190 19.44 49.76 15.89
CA GLY A 190 18.92 49.72 14.53
C GLY A 190 19.88 49.11 13.49
N ALA A 191 21.08 48.68 13.89
CA ALA A 191 22.12 48.19 12.99
C ALA A 191 22.28 46.66 13.08
N ASP A 192 21.42 45.92 12.37
CA ASP A 192 21.35 44.44 12.43
C ASP A 192 22.67 43.73 12.05
N GLU A 193 23.56 44.37 11.27
CA GLU A 193 24.80 43.75 10.77
C GLU A 193 26.11 44.36 11.28
N ALA A 194 26.04 45.45 12.07
CA ALA A 194 27.22 46.17 12.58
C ALA A 194 27.44 46.00 14.09
N VAL A 195 26.79 45.00 14.69
CA VAL A 195 26.81 44.76 16.15
C VAL A 195 28.24 44.68 16.70
N ASP A 196 29.15 43.98 16.02
CA ASP A 196 30.56 43.84 16.46
C ASP A 196 31.36 45.15 16.44
N ALA A 197 30.99 46.09 15.56
CA ALA A 197 31.57 47.42 15.49
C ALA A 197 30.98 48.34 16.55
N CYS A 198 29.67 48.21 16.80
CA CYS A 198 28.98 48.89 17.90
C CYS A 198 29.54 48.46 19.25
N VAL A 199 29.65 47.16 19.53
CA VAL A 199 30.25 46.65 20.79
C VAL A 199 31.69 47.15 20.98
N ARG A 200 32.49 47.21 19.91
CA ARG A 200 33.85 47.75 19.97
C ARG A 200 33.90 49.26 20.21
N ALA A 201 32.97 50.03 19.64
CA ALA A 201 32.83 51.47 19.88
C ALA A 201 32.32 51.77 21.29
N VAL A 202 31.60 50.82 21.90
CA VAL A 202 30.85 50.95 23.15
C VAL A 202 31.61 50.42 24.38
N ARG A 203 32.91 50.11 24.25
CA ARG A 203 33.77 49.68 25.37
C ARG A 203 33.92 50.68 26.55
N GLN A 204 33.11 51.74 26.62
CA GLN A 204 33.04 52.64 27.77
C GLN A 204 32.19 52.04 28.89
N ASP A 205 32.59 52.27 30.15
CA ASP A 205 32.03 51.70 31.39
C ASP A 205 30.55 52.07 31.69
N SER A 206 29.88 52.79 30.79
CA SER A 206 28.58 53.40 31.04
C SER A 206 27.37 52.53 30.68
N TRP A 207 27.55 51.35 30.06
CA TRP A 207 26.43 50.48 29.65
C TRP A 207 26.24 49.31 30.61
N SER A 208 24.97 49.06 30.98
CA SER A 208 24.61 47.91 31.79
C SER A 208 24.88 46.60 31.02
N ILE A 209 25.12 45.51 31.76
CA ILE A 209 25.28 44.17 31.16
C ILE A 209 24.02 43.79 30.37
N ASP A 210 22.83 44.17 30.84
CA ASP A 210 21.57 43.93 30.14
C ASP A 210 21.49 44.65 28.79
N ASP A 211 21.99 45.89 28.69
CA ASP A 211 22.01 46.64 27.43
C ASP A 211 23.01 46.03 26.43
N LYS A 212 24.18 45.61 26.93
CA LYS A 212 25.19 44.89 26.14
C LYS A 212 24.64 43.55 25.63
N LEU A 213 23.92 42.80 26.46
CA LEU A 213 23.29 41.52 26.09
C LEU A 213 22.12 41.69 25.11
N ARG A 214 21.29 42.73 25.28
CA ARG A 214 20.21 43.09 24.33
C ARG A 214 20.77 43.42 22.96
N LEU A 215 21.93 44.08 22.91
CA LEU A 215 22.63 44.36 21.67
C LEU A 215 23.13 43.07 20.98
N CYS A 216 23.78 42.16 21.73
CA CYS A 216 24.25 40.90 21.17
C CYS A 216 23.13 39.92 20.75
N ALA A 217 21.99 39.93 21.45
CA ALA A 217 20.85 39.08 21.13
C ALA A 217 20.15 39.45 19.81
N ARG A 218 20.48 40.60 19.19
CA ARG A 218 19.99 41.00 17.87
C ARG A 218 20.93 40.66 16.72
N ALA A 219 22.16 40.25 17.02
CA ALA A 219 23.09 39.83 15.98
C ALA A 219 22.57 38.56 15.26
N ARG A 220 22.75 38.46 13.94
CA ARG A 220 22.31 37.30 13.15
C ARG A 220 23.45 36.34 12.84
N GLY A 221 23.13 35.07 12.64
CA GLY A 221 24.10 34.02 12.29
C GLY A 221 25.03 33.66 13.45
N THR A 222 26.34 33.56 13.20
CA THR A 222 27.36 33.25 14.23
C THR A 222 27.79 34.49 15.04
N ARG A 223 27.29 35.68 14.69
CA ARG A 223 27.69 36.95 15.31
C ARG A 223 27.27 37.12 16.76
N PRO A 224 26.14 36.58 17.28
CA PRO A 224 25.87 36.55 18.72
C PRO A 224 27.03 35.91 19.50
N ALA A 225 27.58 34.80 19.00
CA ALA A 225 28.70 34.13 19.65
C ALA A 225 29.98 35.00 19.63
N VAL A 226 30.25 35.70 18.52
CA VAL A 226 31.39 36.64 18.42
C VAL A 226 31.20 37.85 19.34
N CYS A 227 30.01 38.46 19.31
CA CYS A 227 29.60 39.58 20.15
C CYS A 227 29.71 39.24 21.64
N VAL A 228 29.21 38.06 22.04
CA VAL A 228 29.26 37.56 23.40
C VAL A 228 30.69 37.17 23.79
N SER A 229 31.49 36.61 22.88
CA SER A 229 32.91 36.33 23.14
C SER A 229 33.73 37.60 23.40
N GLU A 230 33.36 38.72 22.79
CA GLU A 230 33.95 40.04 23.06
C GLU A 230 33.47 40.64 24.40
N LEU A 231 32.25 40.29 24.84
CA LEU A 231 31.70 40.65 26.16
C LEU A 231 32.15 39.72 27.29
N ALA A 232 32.72 38.56 26.99
CA ALA A 232 33.07 37.52 27.95
C ALA A 232 34.09 37.99 29.02
N ARG A 233 34.77 39.11 28.79
CA ARG A 233 35.67 39.73 29.78
C ARG A 233 34.92 40.44 30.91
N ASP A 234 33.68 40.87 30.66
CA ASP A 234 32.84 41.62 31.61
C ASP A 234 31.74 40.74 32.25
N VAL A 235 31.46 39.57 31.66
CA VAL A 235 30.41 38.65 32.11
C VAL A 235 31.08 37.46 32.80
N HIS A 236 31.09 37.45 34.13
CA HIS A 236 31.67 36.37 34.95
C HIS A 236 30.77 35.13 35.10
N ASP A 237 29.68 35.05 34.33
CA ASP A 237 28.77 33.91 34.36
C ASP A 237 29.06 32.96 33.19
N ASP A 238 29.96 32.00 33.45
CA ASP A 238 30.36 30.95 32.51
C ASP A 238 29.17 30.10 32.01
N GLU A 239 28.08 30.03 32.79
CA GLU A 239 26.85 29.32 32.43
C GLU A 239 26.04 30.07 31.36
N LEU A 240 26.10 31.41 31.36
CA LEU A 240 25.45 32.29 30.38
C LEU A 240 26.20 32.33 29.04
N LEU A 241 27.53 32.25 29.09
CA LEU A 241 28.43 32.22 27.92
C LEU A 241 28.36 30.90 27.14
N GLN A 242 28.35 29.75 27.82
CA GLN A 242 28.11 28.46 27.17
C GLN A 242 26.72 28.38 26.53
N PHE A 243 25.75 29.07 27.12
CA PHE A 243 24.35 29.09 26.73
C PHE A 243 24.06 29.90 25.46
N LEU A 244 24.69 31.06 25.28
CA LEU A 244 24.50 31.89 24.07
C LEU A 244 25.12 31.26 22.81
N CYS A 245 26.08 30.35 22.97
CA CYS A 245 26.83 29.74 21.88
C CYS A 245 26.37 28.30 21.53
N ALA A 246 25.70 27.59 22.43
CA ALA A 246 25.28 26.20 22.21
C ALA A 246 23.84 26.12 21.65
N GLY A 247 23.71 26.17 20.32
CA GLY A 247 22.46 25.82 19.61
C GLY A 247 21.44 26.94 19.45
N ALA A 248 21.82 28.21 19.65
CA ALA A 248 20.94 29.35 19.44
C ALA A 248 20.63 29.54 17.94
N THR A 249 19.46 29.09 17.52
CA THR A 249 18.81 29.57 16.28
C THR A 249 18.06 30.87 16.57
N ALA A 250 17.76 31.68 15.55
CA ALA A 250 16.95 32.89 15.74
C ALA A 250 15.61 32.57 16.43
N GLU A 251 14.99 31.45 16.03
CA GLU A 251 13.77 30.88 16.62
C GLU A 251 13.86 30.64 18.13
N TYR A 252 15.00 30.14 18.62
CA TYR A 252 15.21 29.92 20.05
C TYR A 252 15.18 31.23 20.85
N THR A 253 15.76 32.29 20.30
CA THR A 253 15.77 33.61 20.96
C THR A 253 14.39 34.24 21.02
N ASP A 254 13.57 34.03 19.98
CA ASP A 254 12.20 34.53 19.93
C ASP A 254 11.31 33.78 20.92
N CYS A 255 11.52 32.47 21.06
CA CYS A 255 10.89 31.70 22.13
C CYS A 255 11.20 32.31 23.52
N LEU A 256 12.47 32.56 23.85
CA LEU A 256 12.83 33.10 25.15
C LEU A 256 12.23 34.48 25.44
N LYS A 257 12.11 35.33 24.41
CA LYS A 257 11.50 36.67 24.53
C LYS A 257 10.00 36.60 24.79
N MET A 258 9.32 35.66 24.12
CA MET A 258 7.86 35.51 24.23
C MET A 258 7.44 34.65 25.43
N ALA A 259 8.35 33.89 26.04
CA ALA A 259 8.03 33.05 27.18
C ALA A 259 7.48 33.88 28.37
N PRO A 260 6.46 33.38 29.10
CA PRO A 260 5.77 34.15 30.14
C PRO A 260 6.71 34.70 31.21
N GLN A 261 6.47 35.94 31.63
CA GLN A 261 7.41 36.66 32.50
C GLN A 261 7.47 36.09 33.92
N GLU A 262 6.42 35.39 34.35
CA GLU A 262 6.34 34.70 35.63
C GLU A 262 7.26 33.47 35.73
N LEU A 263 7.72 32.92 34.60
CA LEU A 263 8.68 31.82 34.59
C LEU A 263 10.08 32.37 34.89
N SER A 264 10.81 31.67 35.77
CA SER A 264 12.23 31.95 35.97
C SER A 264 13.02 31.73 34.67
N TRP A 265 14.19 32.37 34.56
CA TRP A 265 15.03 32.22 33.37
C TRP A 265 15.37 30.75 33.06
N LYS A 266 15.60 29.94 34.11
CA LYS A 266 15.85 28.50 34.00
C LYS A 266 14.65 27.73 33.44
N GLU A 267 13.43 28.11 33.82
CA GLU A 267 12.19 27.50 33.34
C GLU A 267 11.89 27.90 31.89
N ARG A 268 12.07 29.17 31.53
CA ARG A 268 11.95 29.63 30.13
C ARG A 268 12.92 28.89 29.21
N ARG A 269 14.17 28.74 29.67
CA ARG A 269 15.19 27.93 28.98
C ARG A 269 14.75 26.48 28.79
N SER A 270 14.24 25.85 29.86
CA SER A 270 13.76 24.48 29.80
C SER A 270 12.58 24.34 28.82
N LEU A 271 11.66 25.30 28.81
CA LEU A 271 10.50 25.31 27.93
C LEU A 271 10.92 25.44 26.46
N CYS A 272 11.83 26.36 26.15
CA CYS A 272 12.27 26.62 24.77
C CYS A 272 13.29 25.59 24.26
N SER A 273 13.78 24.66 25.08
CA SER A 273 14.81 23.71 24.66
C SER A 273 14.29 22.70 23.64
N GLY A 274 14.83 22.77 22.40
CA GLY A 274 14.56 21.80 21.32
C GLY A 274 13.22 21.94 20.60
N GLY A 275 12.49 23.04 20.84
CA GLY A 275 11.25 23.35 20.13
C GLY A 275 11.51 24.21 18.89
N ASP A 276 10.55 24.21 17.98
CA ASP A 276 10.59 25.06 16.78
C ASP A 276 9.85 26.38 17.07
N GLY A 277 10.58 27.49 16.96
CA GLY A 277 10.05 28.84 17.18
C GLY A 277 9.26 29.00 18.47
N VAL A 278 8.05 29.56 18.34
CA VAL A 278 7.17 29.95 19.45
C VAL A 278 6.24 28.82 19.93
N ILE A 279 6.27 27.65 19.28
CA ILE A 279 5.35 26.53 19.55
C ILE A 279 5.38 26.07 21.02
N PRO A 280 6.54 25.93 21.70
CA PRO A 280 6.56 25.54 23.11
C PRO A 280 5.77 26.49 24.03
N ILE A 281 5.70 27.78 23.69
CA ILE A 281 5.01 28.80 24.48
C ILE A 281 3.52 28.70 24.27
N GLU A 282 3.08 28.63 23.01
CA GLU A 282 1.66 28.45 22.69
C GLU A 282 1.13 27.14 23.31
N CYS A 283 1.93 26.07 23.26
CA CYS A 283 1.65 24.82 23.98
C CYS A 283 1.53 25.04 25.48
N TYR A 284 2.45 25.81 26.07
CA TYR A 284 2.43 26.09 27.50
C TYR A 284 1.15 26.83 27.91
N GLU A 285 0.78 27.88 27.18
CA GLU A 285 -0.45 28.63 27.42
C GLU A 285 -1.70 27.76 27.26
N GLU A 286 -1.74 26.91 26.22
CA GLU A 286 -2.83 25.95 26.01
C GLU A 286 -2.94 24.97 27.20
N GLY A 287 -1.82 24.46 27.70
CA GLY A 287 -1.82 23.60 28.89
C GLY A 287 -2.33 24.31 30.14
N ARG A 288 -2.01 25.59 30.32
CA ARG A 288 -2.55 26.42 31.42
C ARG A 288 -4.04 26.64 31.28
N ARG A 289 -4.54 26.93 30.06
CA ARG A 289 -5.98 27.03 29.75
C ARG A 289 -6.74 25.73 30.06
N ASN A 290 -6.11 24.58 29.85
CA ASN A 290 -6.67 23.26 30.19
C ASN A 290 -6.47 22.84 31.67
N GLY A 291 -6.06 23.76 32.54
CA GLY A 291 -5.94 23.53 33.98
C GLY A 291 -4.82 22.56 34.38
N LEU A 292 -3.77 22.41 33.55
CA LEU A 292 -2.59 21.64 33.91
C LEU A 292 -1.66 22.45 34.84
N ALA A 293 -1.03 21.75 35.77
CA ALA A 293 -0.05 22.35 36.68
C ALA A 293 1.15 22.89 35.88
N ALA A 294 1.65 24.08 36.23
CA ALA A 294 2.69 24.78 35.47
C ALA A 294 3.93 23.91 35.20
N ASN A 295 4.39 23.17 36.19
CA ASN A 295 5.52 22.25 36.06
C ASN A 295 5.25 21.08 35.09
N THR A 296 4.05 20.48 35.13
CA THR A 296 3.64 19.43 34.18
C THR A 296 3.54 20.00 32.77
N THR A 297 2.92 21.16 32.61
CA THR A 297 2.77 21.83 31.32
C THR A 297 4.12 22.17 30.71
N MET A 298 5.03 22.75 31.49
CA MET A 298 6.39 23.05 31.05
C MET A 298 7.12 21.78 30.59
N ALA A 299 7.00 20.68 31.33
CA ALA A 299 7.66 19.43 30.97
C ALA A 299 7.07 18.78 29.70
N LEU A 300 5.77 18.96 29.45
CA LEU A 300 5.10 18.47 28.23
C LEU A 300 5.49 19.29 26.99
N CYS A 301 5.53 20.60 27.14
CA CYS A 301 5.76 21.54 26.03
C CYS A 301 7.24 21.79 25.72
N ALA A 302 8.15 21.38 26.60
CA ALA A 302 9.58 21.45 26.37
C ALA A 302 10.00 20.60 25.16
N GLY A 303 10.29 21.28 24.04
CA GLY A 303 10.61 20.67 22.76
C GLY A 303 9.40 20.27 21.92
N ALA A 304 8.22 20.86 22.17
CA ALA A 304 7.02 20.55 21.42
C ALA A 304 7.09 21.06 19.98
N TRP A 305 6.59 20.24 19.05
CA TRP A 305 6.44 20.57 17.62
C TRP A 305 4.97 20.78 17.24
N SER A 306 4.06 20.65 18.22
CA SER A 306 2.63 20.88 18.07
C SER A 306 2.13 21.66 19.28
N VAL A 307 1.34 22.69 19.03
CA VAL A 307 0.74 23.54 20.06
C VAL A 307 -0.19 22.74 20.97
N SER A 308 -0.95 21.79 20.42
CA SER A 308 -2.03 21.13 21.17
C SER A 308 -1.82 19.65 21.45
N ALA A 309 -1.04 18.93 20.64
CA ALA A 309 -0.97 17.46 20.76
C ALA A 309 -0.45 16.97 22.14
N PRO A 310 0.65 17.50 22.72
CA PRO A 310 1.08 17.11 24.07
C PRO A 310 0.03 17.39 25.15
N ILE A 311 -0.72 18.49 25.01
CA ILE A 311 -1.75 18.91 25.96
C ILE A 311 -2.99 18.03 25.84
N LYS A 312 -3.51 17.81 24.62
CA LYS A 312 -4.64 16.92 24.36
C LYS A 312 -4.34 15.50 24.80
N CYS A 313 -3.13 15.01 24.53
CA CYS A 313 -2.65 13.74 25.06
C CYS A 313 -2.73 13.73 26.59
N ALA A 314 -2.15 14.73 27.27
CA ALA A 314 -2.14 14.78 28.73
C ALA A 314 -3.54 14.85 29.36
N VAL A 315 -4.47 15.55 28.71
CA VAL A 315 -5.89 15.61 29.12
C VAL A 315 -6.57 14.25 28.91
N GLY A 316 -6.44 13.64 27.72
CA GLY A 316 -7.07 12.36 27.39
C GLY A 316 -6.55 11.19 28.24
N VAL A 317 -5.24 11.18 28.52
CA VAL A 317 -4.58 10.14 29.32
C VAL A 317 -5.12 10.06 30.76
N LYS A 318 -5.68 11.14 31.30
CA LYS A 318 -6.31 11.13 32.65
C LYS A 318 -7.44 10.10 32.75
N ALA A 319 -8.20 9.89 31.66
CA ALA A 319 -9.27 8.88 31.62
C ALA A 319 -8.74 7.44 31.80
N HIS A 320 -7.44 7.21 31.52
CA HIS A 320 -6.80 5.90 31.58
C HIS A 320 -6.07 5.63 32.90
N LYS A 321 -6.23 6.46 33.94
CA LYS A 321 -5.61 6.27 35.28
C LYS A 321 -4.06 6.14 35.22
N VAL A 322 -3.41 6.87 34.33
CA VAL A 322 -1.94 6.92 34.24
C VAL A 322 -1.39 7.85 35.34
N GLY A 323 -0.26 7.48 35.95
CA GLY A 323 0.33 8.25 37.04
C GLY A 323 0.80 9.63 36.59
N LYS A 324 0.77 10.64 37.47
CA LYS A 324 1.14 12.03 37.12
C LYS A 324 2.54 12.15 36.47
N ASN A 325 3.51 11.37 36.95
CA ASN A 325 4.88 11.36 36.43
C ASN A 325 4.99 10.65 35.07
N GLU A 326 4.07 9.72 34.78
CA GLU A 326 4.03 8.97 33.54
C GLU A 326 3.38 9.76 32.40
N VAL A 327 2.47 10.69 32.71
CA VAL A 327 1.82 11.56 31.71
C VAL A 327 2.85 12.32 30.89
N VAL A 328 3.86 12.91 31.54
CA VAL A 328 4.93 13.64 30.84
C VAL A 328 5.74 12.70 29.95
N ALA A 329 6.14 11.54 30.46
CA ALA A 329 6.93 10.58 29.70
C ALA A 329 6.17 10.02 28.48
N LEU A 330 4.84 9.98 28.55
CA LEU A 330 3.98 9.48 27.50
C LEU A 330 3.71 10.53 26.42
N CYS A 331 3.37 11.76 26.82
CA CYS A 331 2.85 12.78 25.91
C CYS A 331 3.89 13.80 25.42
N ARG A 332 5.08 13.86 26.03
CA ARG A 332 6.13 14.80 25.61
C ARG A 332 6.62 14.49 24.19
N GLY A 333 6.65 15.52 23.34
CA GLY A 333 7.13 15.41 21.96
C GLY A 333 6.21 14.62 21.03
N THR A 334 4.97 14.32 21.44
CA THR A 334 4.03 13.63 20.56
C THR A 334 3.54 14.57 19.45
N PRO A 335 3.62 14.18 18.17
CA PRO A 335 3.08 14.99 17.08
C PRO A 335 1.54 14.93 17.01
N ASP A 336 0.95 13.85 17.53
CA ASP A 336 -0.49 13.58 17.58
C ASP A 336 -0.82 12.76 18.84
N GLU A 337 -1.97 13.01 19.46
CA GLU A 337 -2.47 12.26 20.62
C GLU A 337 -3.13 10.93 20.25
N THR A 338 -3.63 10.78 19.02
CA THR A 338 -4.53 9.69 18.61
C THR A 338 -3.91 8.31 18.83
N GLY A 339 -2.66 8.12 18.39
CA GLY A 339 -1.94 6.85 18.53
C GLY A 339 -1.73 6.43 19.99
N ILE A 340 -1.31 7.37 20.84
CA ILE A 340 -1.11 7.14 22.27
C ILE A 340 -2.42 6.75 22.96
N LEU A 341 -3.50 7.49 22.69
CA LEU A 341 -4.80 7.23 23.30
C LEU A 341 -5.39 5.90 22.82
N ALA A 342 -5.25 5.55 21.54
CA ALA A 342 -5.65 4.25 21.01
C ALA A 342 -4.84 3.11 21.65
N CYS A 343 -3.53 3.26 21.81
CA CYS A 343 -2.69 2.29 22.52
C CYS A 343 -3.15 2.09 23.98
N LEU A 344 -3.41 3.17 24.72
CA LEU A 344 -3.88 3.09 26.10
C LEU A 344 -5.28 2.50 26.24
N ALA A 345 -6.13 2.68 25.23
CA ALA A 345 -7.45 2.08 25.18
C ALA A 345 -7.37 0.55 25.07
N GLU A 346 -6.39 0.00 24.36
CA GLU A 346 -6.18 -1.44 24.25
C GLU A 346 -5.42 -2.03 25.46
N ALA A 347 -4.41 -1.31 25.97
CA ALA A 347 -3.57 -1.75 27.09
C ALA A 347 -4.26 -1.70 28.47
N LYS A 348 -5.55 -2.05 28.55
CA LYS A 348 -6.32 -2.08 29.81
C LYS A 348 -5.67 -3.08 30.76
N ASN A 349 -5.51 -2.67 32.02
CA ASN A 349 -4.94 -3.50 33.09
C ASN A 349 -3.48 -3.95 32.87
N VAL A 350 -2.72 -3.28 31.99
CA VAL A 350 -1.27 -3.49 31.87
C VAL A 350 -0.53 -2.50 32.78
N PRO A 351 0.20 -2.96 33.82
CA PRO A 351 0.86 -2.06 34.77
C PRO A 351 1.90 -1.14 34.12
N THR A 352 2.53 -1.58 33.03
CA THR A 352 3.57 -0.85 32.30
C THR A 352 3.04 -0.11 31.06
N LYS A 353 1.72 0.05 30.90
CA LYS A 353 1.09 0.61 29.69
C LYS A 353 1.65 1.97 29.27
N ALA A 354 1.97 2.86 30.22
CA ALA A 354 2.53 4.16 29.89
C ALA A 354 3.90 4.06 29.21
N ARG A 355 4.73 3.09 29.61
CA ARG A 355 6.04 2.85 28.98
C ARG A 355 5.93 2.18 27.62
N ILE A 356 4.90 1.36 27.41
CA ILE A 356 4.62 0.67 26.15
C ILE A 356 4.09 1.65 25.11
N CYS A 357 3.13 2.49 25.51
CA CYS A 357 2.46 3.44 24.62
C CYS A 357 3.25 4.74 24.36
N ALA A 358 4.41 4.93 25.00
CA ALA A 358 5.25 6.10 24.78
C ALA A 358 5.79 6.14 23.34
N GLY A 359 5.31 7.12 22.57
CA GLY A 359 5.61 7.28 21.14
C GLY A 359 4.79 6.38 20.22
N ALA A 360 3.69 5.79 20.70
CA ALA A 360 2.80 4.97 19.88
C ALA A 360 2.11 5.82 18.80
N ARG A 361 2.14 5.34 17.56
CA ARG A 361 1.45 5.96 16.41
C ARG A 361 0.05 5.41 16.18
N ASP A 362 -0.23 4.24 16.73
CA ASP A 362 -1.48 3.52 16.61
C ASP A 362 -1.73 2.65 17.86
N ALA A 363 -2.75 1.82 17.81
CA ALA A 363 -3.14 0.93 18.89
C ALA A 363 -2.24 -0.31 19.06
N GLY A 364 -1.37 -0.63 18.10
CA GLY A 364 -0.57 -1.85 18.00
C GLY A 364 0.20 -2.21 19.27
N PRO A 365 0.98 -1.29 19.89
CA PRO A 365 1.70 -1.57 21.12
C PRO A 365 0.77 -1.98 22.26
N GLY A 366 -0.44 -1.41 22.28
CA GLY A 366 -1.46 -1.69 23.27
C GLY A 366 -2.11 -3.05 23.08
N VAL A 367 -2.41 -3.44 21.83
CA VAL A 367 -2.93 -4.78 21.49
C VAL A 367 -1.90 -5.85 21.87
N CYS A 368 -0.63 -5.66 21.49
CA CYS A 368 0.48 -6.54 21.89
C CYS A 368 0.53 -6.72 23.41
N ALA A 369 0.44 -5.61 24.16
CA ALA A 369 0.54 -5.67 25.62
C ALA A 369 -0.67 -6.33 26.29
N ALA A 370 -1.87 -6.17 25.71
CA ALA A 370 -3.10 -6.76 26.20
C ALA A 370 -3.09 -8.28 26.04
N ASP A 371 -2.65 -8.75 24.87
CA ASP A 371 -2.54 -10.17 24.54
C ASP A 371 -1.37 -10.87 25.26
N LEU A 372 -0.36 -10.10 25.67
CA LEU A 372 0.78 -10.63 26.41
C LEU A 372 0.38 -11.32 27.71
N HIS A 373 0.80 -12.59 27.85
CA HIS A 373 0.60 -13.39 29.04
C HIS A 373 1.09 -12.66 30.31
N TYR A 374 0.33 -12.73 31.41
CA TYR A 374 0.53 -11.91 32.61
C TYR A 374 1.96 -11.93 33.18
N LYS A 375 2.67 -13.05 33.03
CA LYS A 375 4.07 -13.22 33.48
C LYS A 375 5.07 -12.32 32.76
N PHE A 376 4.75 -11.83 31.56
CA PHE A 376 5.62 -10.96 30.76
C PHE A 376 5.21 -9.49 30.81
N ARG A 377 4.18 -9.10 31.57
CA ARG A 377 3.72 -7.70 31.74
C ARG A 377 4.66 -6.85 32.62
N ASN A 378 5.95 -7.15 32.55
CA ASN A 378 7.04 -6.46 33.25
C ASN A 378 7.92 -5.73 32.24
N THR A 379 9.21 -5.54 32.55
CA THR A 379 10.19 -4.88 31.66
C THR A 379 10.32 -5.58 30.30
N TYR A 380 10.13 -6.90 30.21
CA TYR A 380 10.19 -7.63 28.94
C TYR A 380 9.03 -7.28 28.02
N GLY A 381 7.80 -7.14 28.56
CA GLY A 381 6.65 -6.68 27.78
C GLY A 381 6.85 -5.28 27.21
N VAL A 382 7.56 -4.40 27.92
CA VAL A 382 7.96 -3.09 27.38
C VAL A 382 8.92 -3.25 26.21
N MET A 383 9.96 -4.07 26.34
CA MET A 383 10.93 -4.27 25.25
C MET A 383 10.32 -4.94 24.02
N LEU A 384 9.35 -5.82 24.22
CA LEU A 384 8.66 -6.58 23.18
C LEU A 384 7.62 -5.74 22.44
N CYS A 385 6.73 -5.07 23.18
CA CYS A 385 5.57 -4.40 22.58
C CYS A 385 5.79 -2.94 22.24
N LYS A 386 6.84 -2.27 22.74
CA LYS A 386 7.08 -0.86 22.42
C LYS A 386 7.35 -0.68 20.93
N GLY A 387 6.45 0.05 20.26
CA GLY A 387 6.49 0.30 18.82
C GLY A 387 6.07 -0.91 17.97
N ALA A 388 5.42 -1.92 18.55
CA ALA A 388 4.80 -3.00 17.79
C ALA A 388 3.62 -2.47 16.97
N ALA A 389 3.47 -2.92 15.72
CA ALA A 389 2.33 -2.56 14.88
C ALA A 389 1.05 -3.34 15.24
N ASP A 390 1.21 -4.53 15.84
CA ASP A 390 0.14 -5.48 16.14
C ASP A 390 0.51 -6.40 17.33
N ALA A 391 -0.28 -7.46 17.56
CA ALA A 391 -0.07 -8.45 18.61
C ALA A 391 0.92 -9.58 18.26
N LEU A 392 1.51 -9.58 17.06
CA LEU A 392 2.38 -10.68 16.64
C LEU A 392 3.58 -10.91 17.58
N PRO A 393 4.24 -9.87 18.13
CA PRO A 393 5.32 -10.09 19.08
C PRO A 393 4.85 -10.82 20.35
N SER A 394 3.63 -10.58 20.84
CA SER A 394 3.08 -11.28 22.02
C SER A 394 2.71 -12.73 21.70
N HIS A 395 2.16 -13.00 20.51
CA HIS A 395 1.91 -14.36 20.03
C HIS A 395 3.22 -15.17 19.93
N CYS A 396 4.27 -14.57 19.35
CA CYS A 396 5.59 -15.17 19.26
C CYS A 396 6.16 -15.51 20.64
N ALA A 397 6.14 -14.55 21.56
CA ALA A 397 6.65 -14.75 22.92
C ALA A 397 5.89 -15.87 23.66
N SER A 398 4.56 -15.92 23.52
CA SER A 398 3.70 -16.94 24.14
C SER A 398 3.98 -18.34 23.59
N PHE A 399 4.09 -18.47 22.26
CA PHE A 399 4.44 -19.74 21.61
C PHE A 399 5.81 -20.26 22.08
N GLN A 400 6.76 -19.35 22.22
CA GLN A 400 8.13 -19.68 22.60
C GLN A 400 8.24 -20.05 24.08
N GLN A 401 7.41 -19.46 24.94
CA GLN A 401 7.29 -19.88 26.33
C GLN A 401 6.81 -21.33 26.48
N ILE A 402 5.88 -21.78 25.63
CA ILE A 402 5.42 -23.18 25.64
C ILE A 402 6.59 -24.11 25.26
N SER A 403 7.45 -23.66 24.35
CA SER A 403 8.59 -24.45 23.87
C SER A 403 9.77 -24.49 24.84
N PHE A 404 10.00 -23.41 25.60
CA PHE A 404 11.12 -23.29 26.54
C PHE A 404 10.62 -23.29 27.99
N LYS A 405 11.01 -24.28 28.79
CA LYS A 405 10.71 -24.36 30.24
C LYS A 405 11.32 -23.23 31.10
N GLY A 406 11.85 -22.17 30.50
CA GLY A 406 12.49 -21.04 31.18
C GLY A 406 11.60 -19.79 31.23
N PHE A 407 11.69 -19.03 32.33
CA PHE A 407 10.90 -17.80 32.54
C PHE A 407 11.50 -16.53 31.90
N TYR A 408 12.66 -16.63 31.25
CA TYR A 408 13.41 -15.47 30.76
C TYR A 408 13.51 -15.45 29.24
N MET A 409 13.12 -14.34 28.62
CA MET A 409 13.38 -14.08 27.20
C MET A 409 14.73 -13.37 27.06
N SER A 410 15.62 -13.91 26.21
CA SER A 410 16.85 -13.22 25.85
C SER A 410 16.57 -12.03 24.95
N ALA A 411 17.47 -11.03 24.92
CA ALA A 411 17.33 -9.88 24.01
C ALA A 411 17.24 -10.31 22.53
N LYS A 412 18.01 -11.34 22.14
CA LYS A 412 17.95 -11.96 20.80
C LYS A 412 16.56 -12.52 20.49
N MET A 413 15.89 -13.07 21.50
CA MET A 413 14.55 -13.62 21.34
C MET A 413 13.49 -12.53 21.16
N ILE A 414 13.60 -11.46 21.95
CA ILE A 414 12.72 -10.29 21.83
C ILE A 414 12.86 -9.67 20.45
N GLN A 415 14.09 -9.48 19.98
CA GLN A 415 14.36 -8.97 18.64
C GLN A 415 13.75 -9.89 17.57
N LYS A 416 13.98 -11.20 17.68
CA LYS A 416 13.38 -12.18 16.76
C LYS A 416 11.85 -12.04 16.72
N CYS A 417 11.17 -11.99 17.86
CA CYS A 417 9.72 -11.85 17.89
C CYS A 417 9.19 -10.51 17.37
N ARG A 418 10.00 -9.45 17.39
CA ARG A 418 9.63 -8.14 16.83
C ARG A 418 9.84 -8.06 15.32
N GLU A 419 10.80 -8.81 14.81
CA GLU A 419 11.16 -8.83 13.38
C GLU A 419 10.46 -9.95 12.61
N GLU A 420 9.85 -10.92 13.31
CA GLU A 420 9.15 -12.03 12.66
C GLU A 420 7.91 -11.51 11.92
N PRO A 421 7.78 -11.73 10.60
CA PRO A 421 6.58 -11.34 9.86
C PRO A 421 5.41 -12.29 10.16
N GLU A 422 4.18 -11.80 10.06
CA GLU A 422 2.99 -12.65 10.13
C GLU A 422 2.94 -13.56 8.89
N ARG A 423 2.73 -14.86 9.10
CA ARG A 423 2.61 -15.85 8.02
C ARG A 423 1.36 -16.68 8.23
N ILE A 424 0.60 -16.88 7.17
CA ILE A 424 -0.49 -17.86 7.19
C ILE A 424 0.13 -19.25 7.32
N ALA A 425 -0.23 -19.97 8.37
CA ALA A 425 0.24 -21.34 8.59
C ALA A 425 -0.87 -22.37 8.45
N LYS A 426 -2.13 -21.97 8.65
CA LYS A 426 -3.27 -22.89 8.67
C LYS A 426 -4.54 -22.21 8.20
N PHE A 427 -5.37 -22.98 7.51
CA PHE A 427 -6.76 -22.62 7.23
C PHE A 427 -7.73 -23.47 8.06
N MET A 428 -8.82 -22.86 8.50
CA MET A 428 -9.94 -23.59 9.10
C MET A 428 -11.25 -23.22 8.41
N PRO A 429 -12.07 -24.22 8.05
CA PRO A 429 -13.41 -23.95 7.54
C PRO A 429 -14.27 -23.39 8.66
N ALA A 430 -14.91 -22.27 8.40
CA ALA A 430 -15.76 -21.57 9.35
C ALA A 430 -17.22 -21.97 9.19
N LYS A 431 -17.72 -21.91 7.96
CA LYS A 431 -19.13 -22.12 7.64
C LYS A 431 -19.30 -22.64 6.22
N LEU A 432 -20.20 -23.62 6.06
CA LEU A 432 -20.76 -24.00 4.77
C LEU A 432 -22.06 -23.21 4.57
N LEU A 433 -22.23 -22.65 3.39
CA LEU A 433 -23.37 -21.81 3.03
C LEU A 433 -24.08 -22.44 1.85
N HIS A 434 -25.35 -22.75 2.00
CA HIS A 434 -26.18 -23.22 0.90
C HIS A 434 -27.63 -22.88 1.22
N ASP A 435 -28.47 -22.85 0.19
CA ASP A 435 -29.90 -22.64 0.36
C ASP A 435 -30.57 -23.98 0.65
N GLY A 436 -31.27 -24.11 1.79
CA GLY A 436 -32.01 -25.31 2.17
C GLY A 436 -31.30 -26.23 3.17
N GLU A 437 -31.84 -27.44 3.35
CA GLU A 437 -31.36 -28.41 4.35
C GLU A 437 -30.17 -29.26 3.89
N ALA A 438 -29.93 -29.33 2.58
CA ALA A 438 -28.85 -30.10 1.97
C ALA A 438 -28.35 -29.41 0.71
N VAL A 439 -27.11 -29.72 0.31
CA VAL A 439 -26.57 -29.36 -1.01
C VAL A 439 -27.01 -30.42 -2.00
N TYR A 440 -27.61 -30.02 -3.11
CA TYR A 440 -28.00 -30.92 -4.20
C TYR A 440 -27.01 -30.84 -5.37
N THR A 441 -27.01 -31.86 -6.23
CA THR A 441 -26.20 -31.86 -7.46
C THR A 441 -26.48 -30.60 -8.29
N GLY A 442 -25.42 -29.94 -8.75
CA GLY A 442 -25.49 -28.69 -9.52
C GLY A 442 -25.89 -27.44 -8.74
N GLN A 443 -26.31 -27.56 -7.47
CA GLN A 443 -26.69 -26.43 -6.64
C GLN A 443 -25.45 -25.62 -6.22
N PRO A 444 -25.47 -24.27 -6.34
CA PRO A 444 -24.40 -23.44 -5.82
C PRO A 444 -24.36 -23.49 -4.29
N PHE A 445 -23.16 -23.65 -3.75
CA PHE A 445 -22.86 -23.48 -2.34
C PHE A 445 -21.67 -22.53 -2.17
N GLY A 446 -21.53 -21.98 -0.97
CA GLY A 446 -20.40 -21.17 -0.55
C GLY A 446 -19.71 -21.77 0.65
N THR A 447 -18.49 -21.33 0.90
CA THR A 447 -17.79 -21.64 2.14
C THR A 447 -16.95 -20.45 2.59
N GLN A 448 -16.94 -20.24 3.91
CA GLN A 448 -16.09 -19.27 4.56
C GLN A 448 -14.90 -20.00 5.19
N ILE A 449 -13.70 -19.50 4.94
CA ILE A 449 -12.45 -20.04 5.45
C ILE A 449 -11.72 -18.96 6.23
N TRP A 450 -11.22 -19.31 7.42
CA TRP A 450 -10.42 -18.44 8.26
C TRP A 450 -8.94 -18.80 8.16
N ALA A 451 -8.08 -17.77 8.09
CA ALA A 451 -6.65 -17.89 8.21
C ALA A 451 -6.19 -17.83 9.67
N TYR A 452 -5.24 -18.69 9.98
CA TYR A 452 -4.52 -18.71 11.25
C TYR A 452 -3.03 -18.54 10.97
N ASN A 453 -2.38 -17.72 11.78
CA ASN A 453 -0.95 -17.48 11.66
C ASN A 453 -0.11 -18.63 12.22
N GLN A 454 1.22 -18.51 12.14
CA GLN A 454 2.18 -19.51 12.64
C GLN A 454 2.08 -19.79 14.15
N TYR A 455 1.33 -18.98 14.90
CA TYR A 455 1.09 -19.15 16.33
C TYR A 455 -0.32 -19.67 16.63
N ASN A 456 -1.04 -20.12 15.59
CA ASN A 456 -2.41 -20.63 15.67
C ASN A 456 -3.40 -19.60 16.23
N VAL A 457 -3.15 -18.31 15.97
CA VAL A 457 -4.09 -17.21 16.24
C VAL A 457 -4.79 -16.84 14.95
N ARG A 458 -6.10 -16.62 15.02
CA ARG A 458 -6.90 -16.17 13.88
C ARG A 458 -6.44 -14.78 13.45
N ILE A 459 -6.27 -14.59 12.16
CA ILE A 459 -5.88 -13.31 11.59
C ILE A 459 -7.18 -12.50 11.42
N GLU A 460 -7.29 -11.37 12.12
CA GLU A 460 -8.49 -10.53 12.12
C GLU A 460 -8.26 -9.20 11.39
N GLY A 461 -9.28 -8.75 10.66
CA GLY A 461 -9.21 -7.81 9.55
C GLY A 461 -8.72 -6.38 9.77
N SER A 462 -8.50 -5.91 10.99
CA SER A 462 -8.46 -4.46 11.18
C SER A 462 -7.06 -3.83 11.25
N ARG A 463 -5.96 -4.58 11.44
CA ARG A 463 -4.67 -3.95 11.78
C ARG A 463 -3.38 -4.55 11.20
N SER A 464 -3.40 -5.79 10.69
CA SER A 464 -2.17 -6.45 10.20
C SER A 464 -1.93 -6.34 8.68
N ALA A 465 -2.70 -5.50 7.96
CA ALA A 465 -2.63 -5.41 6.50
C ALA A 465 -1.26 -4.99 5.94
N ALA A 466 -0.36 -4.44 6.77
CA ALA A 466 0.99 -4.09 6.36
C ALA A 466 1.91 -5.31 6.14
N GLY A 467 1.57 -6.49 6.68
CA GLY A 467 2.42 -7.69 6.63
C GLY A 467 2.00 -8.74 5.60
N MET A 468 0.71 -8.84 5.29
CA MET A 468 0.26 -9.73 4.21
C MET A 468 0.54 -9.07 2.87
N ARG A 469 1.31 -9.73 2.00
CA ARG A 469 1.35 -9.35 0.59
C ARG A 469 -0.09 -9.42 0.10
N GLY A 470 -0.69 -8.28 -0.22
CA GLY A 470 -2.13 -8.12 -0.51
C GLY A 470 -2.69 -8.93 -1.68
N ASP A 471 -1.90 -9.85 -2.24
CA ASP A 471 -2.24 -10.68 -3.38
C ASP A 471 -2.24 -12.18 -3.07
N ASP A 472 -2.04 -12.59 -1.81
CA ASP A 472 -2.21 -13.99 -1.42
C ASP A 472 -3.66 -14.43 -1.66
N SER A 473 -3.81 -15.57 -2.33
CA SER A 473 -5.11 -16.11 -2.76
C SER A 473 -5.30 -17.53 -2.26
N VAL A 474 -6.56 -17.93 -2.01
CA VAL A 474 -6.90 -19.33 -1.75
C VAL A 474 -7.50 -19.93 -3.00
N VAL A 475 -7.01 -21.11 -3.36
CA VAL A 475 -7.54 -21.88 -4.47
C VAL A 475 -8.28 -23.11 -3.94
N ALA A 476 -9.53 -23.27 -4.36
CA ALA A 476 -10.35 -24.44 -4.13
C ALA A 476 -10.17 -25.45 -5.28
N PHE A 477 -9.87 -26.70 -4.96
CA PHE A 477 -9.81 -27.79 -5.92
C PHE A 477 -10.26 -29.11 -5.31
N MET A 478 -10.65 -30.05 -6.15
CA MET A 478 -11.00 -31.40 -5.72
C MET A 478 -9.79 -32.32 -5.74
N SER A 479 -9.84 -33.36 -4.90
CA SER A 479 -8.86 -34.45 -4.98
C SER A 479 -8.92 -35.08 -6.38
N PRO A 480 -7.78 -35.24 -7.09
CA PRO A 480 -7.74 -35.69 -8.49
C PRO A 480 -8.19 -37.15 -8.72
N LYS A 481 -8.72 -37.83 -7.69
CA LYS A 481 -9.12 -39.24 -7.76
C LYS A 481 -10.55 -39.45 -8.27
N ASP A 482 -11.35 -38.40 -8.33
CA ASP A 482 -12.79 -38.53 -8.54
C ASP A 482 -13.21 -37.84 -9.84
N ASP A 483 -14.01 -38.51 -10.69
CA ASP A 483 -14.57 -37.98 -11.95
C ASP A 483 -15.60 -36.85 -11.74
N VAL A 484 -15.45 -36.05 -10.69
CA VAL A 484 -16.36 -34.97 -10.27
C VAL A 484 -15.75 -33.63 -10.65
N LYS A 485 -16.56 -32.75 -11.20
CA LYS A 485 -16.16 -31.39 -11.55
C LYS A 485 -16.64 -30.43 -10.47
N LEU A 486 -15.68 -29.78 -9.81
CA LEU A 486 -15.95 -28.57 -9.06
C LEU A 486 -16.17 -27.41 -10.05
N GLY A 487 -17.34 -26.79 -10.06
CA GLY A 487 -17.62 -25.56 -10.79
C GLY A 487 -17.39 -24.31 -9.95
N GLY A 488 -17.69 -23.13 -10.52
CA GLY A 488 -17.69 -21.85 -9.80
C GLY A 488 -16.34 -21.12 -9.71
N THR A 489 -16.31 -20.09 -8.86
CA THR A 489 -15.12 -19.25 -8.63
C THR A 489 -14.16 -19.95 -7.66
N LYS A 490 -13.12 -20.58 -8.20
CA LYS A 490 -12.16 -21.38 -7.44
C LYS A 490 -11.03 -20.59 -6.80
N ARG A 491 -10.82 -19.33 -7.18
CA ARG A 491 -9.72 -18.51 -6.66
C ARG A 491 -10.29 -17.25 -6.05
N ILE A 492 -10.08 -17.07 -4.76
CA ILE A 492 -10.57 -15.92 -4.00
C ILE A 492 -9.38 -15.26 -3.28
N PRO A 493 -9.20 -13.93 -3.39
CA PRO A 493 -8.18 -13.23 -2.61
C PRO A 493 -8.53 -13.23 -1.12
N PHE A 494 -7.51 -13.29 -0.26
CA PHE A 494 -7.73 -13.09 1.16
C PHE A 494 -8.13 -11.65 1.45
N ARG A 495 -9.19 -11.48 2.23
CA ARG A 495 -9.54 -10.18 2.80
C ARG A 495 -9.69 -10.37 4.29
N GLU A 496 -8.93 -9.61 5.06
CA GLU A 496 -9.14 -9.54 6.51
C GLU A 496 -8.96 -10.88 7.26
N GLY A 497 -8.10 -11.76 6.75
CA GLY A 497 -7.92 -13.11 7.29
C GLY A 497 -9.08 -14.06 6.99
N GLU A 498 -9.96 -13.69 6.06
CA GLU A 498 -11.05 -14.52 5.57
C GLU A 498 -11.02 -14.68 4.04
N ALA A 499 -11.45 -15.85 3.58
CA ALA A 499 -11.72 -16.13 2.17
C ALA A 499 -13.15 -16.66 2.05
N PHE A 500 -13.94 -16.03 1.18
CA PHE A 500 -15.35 -16.35 0.99
C PHE A 500 -15.59 -16.85 -0.43
N PHE A 501 -15.81 -18.15 -0.56
CA PHE A 501 -16.15 -18.79 -1.82
C PHE A 501 -17.65 -18.71 -2.02
N LYS A 502 -18.07 -18.24 -3.19
CA LYS A 502 -19.46 -18.24 -3.66
C LYS A 502 -19.57 -19.11 -4.89
N ASP A 503 -20.75 -19.68 -5.08
CA ASP A 503 -21.15 -20.35 -6.31
C ASP A 503 -20.30 -21.57 -6.68
N LEU A 504 -19.72 -22.26 -5.69
CA LEU A 504 -19.12 -23.57 -5.89
C LEU A 504 -20.23 -24.58 -6.22
N THR A 505 -20.00 -25.44 -7.21
CA THR A 505 -20.97 -26.48 -7.59
C THR A 505 -20.26 -27.83 -7.71
N LEU A 506 -21.00 -28.92 -7.46
CA LEU A 506 -20.54 -30.30 -7.65
C LEU A 506 -21.54 -30.98 -8.58
N ASP A 507 -21.05 -31.63 -9.63
CA ASP A 507 -21.86 -32.22 -10.70
C ASP A 507 -22.31 -33.66 -10.42
N LYS A 508 -21.97 -34.22 -9.25
CA LYS A 508 -22.39 -35.57 -8.83
C LYS A 508 -22.81 -35.60 -7.36
N ALA A 509 -23.80 -36.43 -7.04
CA ALA A 509 -24.16 -36.77 -5.67
C ALA A 509 -23.09 -37.64 -4.99
N GLY A 510 -22.92 -37.50 -3.68
CA GLY A 510 -21.92 -38.24 -2.90
C GLY A 510 -21.32 -37.43 -1.76
N THR A 511 -20.29 -37.97 -1.11
CA THR A 511 -19.49 -37.24 -0.12
C THR A 511 -18.15 -36.89 -0.74
N TRP A 512 -17.89 -35.59 -0.91
CA TRP A 512 -16.76 -35.10 -1.69
C TRP A 512 -15.76 -34.32 -0.84
N GLU A 513 -14.47 -34.55 -1.11
CA GLU A 513 -13.37 -33.83 -0.48
C GLU A 513 -13.02 -32.57 -1.30
N VAL A 514 -13.30 -31.38 -0.76
CA VAL A 514 -12.88 -30.10 -1.35
C VAL A 514 -11.68 -29.56 -0.56
N ARG A 515 -10.56 -29.37 -1.26
CA ARG A 515 -9.30 -28.88 -0.70
C ARG A 515 -9.11 -27.41 -1.02
N PHE A 516 -8.56 -26.68 -0.07
CA PHE A 516 -8.22 -25.28 -0.18
C PHE A 516 -6.74 -25.09 0.12
N GLU A 517 -6.04 -24.41 -0.78
CA GLU A 517 -4.60 -24.22 -0.70
C GLU A 517 -4.23 -22.75 -0.94
N GLN A 518 -3.24 -22.27 -0.18
CA GLN A 518 -2.67 -20.93 -0.37
C GLN A 518 -1.84 -20.90 -1.66
N ARG A 519 -2.05 -19.86 -2.47
CA ARG A 519 -1.28 -19.57 -3.67
C ARG A 519 -0.82 -18.13 -3.65
N GLY A 520 0.43 -17.91 -4.08
CA GLY A 520 0.98 -16.58 -4.20
C GLY A 520 0.26 -15.70 -5.24
N PRO A 521 0.61 -14.40 -5.34
CA PRO A 521 0.03 -13.42 -6.25
C PRO A 521 -0.10 -13.96 -7.68
N SER A 522 1.00 -14.50 -8.18
CA SER A 522 1.17 -14.96 -9.55
C SER A 522 0.75 -16.42 -9.75
N GLY A 523 0.11 -17.04 -8.75
CA GLY A 523 -0.23 -18.47 -8.76
C GLY A 523 0.96 -19.39 -8.44
N GLU A 524 2.12 -18.83 -8.08
CA GLU A 524 3.30 -19.57 -7.68
C GLU A 524 3.03 -20.41 -6.42
N ASP A 525 3.70 -21.56 -6.35
CA ASP A 525 3.68 -22.43 -5.18
C ASP A 525 4.36 -21.73 -4.01
N VAL A 526 3.64 -21.58 -2.90
CA VAL A 526 4.24 -21.18 -1.62
C VAL A 526 5.01 -22.39 -1.08
N GLU A 527 6.23 -22.20 -0.58
CA GLU A 527 7.11 -23.30 -0.12
C GLU A 527 6.44 -24.20 0.94
N GLN A 528 5.52 -23.62 1.74
CA GLN A 528 4.68 -24.32 2.71
C GLN A 528 3.27 -23.72 2.68
N PRO A 529 2.41 -24.09 1.72
CA PRO A 529 1.11 -23.47 1.58
C PRO A 529 0.22 -23.92 2.73
N ALA A 530 -0.47 -22.97 3.36
CA ALA A 530 -1.55 -23.31 4.26
C ALA A 530 -2.62 -24.10 3.47
N LYS A 531 -3.09 -25.19 4.06
CA LYS A 531 -4.08 -26.07 3.45
C LYS A 531 -5.18 -26.44 4.42
N THR A 532 -6.39 -26.62 3.91
CA THR A 532 -7.49 -27.21 4.65
C THR A 532 -8.42 -27.98 3.73
N THR A 533 -9.25 -28.81 4.33
CA THR A 533 -10.16 -29.71 3.61
C THR A 533 -11.54 -29.62 4.26
N ILE A 534 -12.58 -29.62 3.44
CA ILE A 534 -13.95 -29.87 3.89
C ILE A 534 -14.51 -31.09 3.18
N PHE A 535 -15.44 -31.77 3.85
CA PHE A 535 -16.24 -32.83 3.27
C PHE A 535 -17.65 -32.29 3.01
N VAL A 536 -18.09 -32.30 1.76
CA VAL A 536 -19.42 -31.84 1.35
C VAL A 536 -20.26 -33.05 1.00
N GLN A 537 -21.38 -33.23 1.69
CA GLN A 537 -22.37 -34.23 1.34
C GLN A 537 -23.36 -33.62 0.35
N VAL A 538 -23.31 -34.10 -0.89
CA VAL A 538 -24.19 -33.71 -1.99
C VAL A 538 -25.25 -34.78 -2.16
N ARG A 539 -26.52 -34.39 -2.04
CA ARG A 539 -27.66 -35.28 -2.29
C ARG A 539 -28.01 -35.26 -3.77
N PRO A 540 -28.46 -36.39 -4.34
CA PRO A 540 -29.04 -36.37 -5.66
C PRO A 540 -30.24 -35.43 -5.66
N THR A 541 -30.47 -34.74 -6.78
CA THR A 541 -31.72 -33.98 -6.94
C THR A 541 -32.91 -34.93 -6.89
N ARG A 542 -34.12 -34.39 -6.62
CA ARG A 542 -35.35 -35.21 -6.69
C ARG A 542 -35.45 -35.89 -8.06
N TYR A 543 -35.12 -35.17 -9.13
CA TYR A 543 -35.09 -35.71 -10.48
C TYR A 543 -34.04 -36.82 -10.65
N GLU A 544 -32.79 -36.66 -10.20
CA GLU A 544 -31.77 -37.73 -10.26
C GLU A 544 -32.19 -38.98 -9.47
N THR A 545 -32.79 -38.79 -8.30
CA THR A 545 -33.34 -39.90 -7.49
C THR A 545 -34.46 -40.61 -8.24
N LEU A 546 -35.32 -39.86 -8.93
CA LEU A 546 -36.37 -40.41 -9.78
C LEU A 546 -35.78 -41.09 -11.02
N VAL A 547 -34.74 -40.55 -11.66
CA VAL A 547 -34.05 -41.22 -12.77
C VAL A 547 -33.48 -42.57 -12.32
N GLU A 548 -32.74 -42.63 -11.22
CA GLU A 548 -32.18 -43.89 -10.72
C GLU A 548 -33.27 -44.90 -10.34
N LEU A 549 -34.36 -44.43 -9.73
CA LEU A 549 -35.47 -45.29 -9.30
C LEU A 549 -36.34 -45.76 -10.48
N CYS A 550 -36.62 -44.87 -11.42
CA CYS A 550 -37.66 -45.00 -12.44
C CYS A 550 -37.09 -45.40 -13.81
N ALA A 551 -35.88 -44.97 -14.19
CA ALA A 551 -35.32 -45.26 -15.52
C ALA A 551 -35.08 -46.77 -15.76
N PRO A 552 -34.48 -47.56 -14.84
CA PRO A 552 -34.35 -49.01 -15.04
C PRO A 552 -35.71 -49.70 -15.19
N ARG A 553 -36.76 -49.10 -14.63
CA ARG A 553 -38.11 -49.63 -14.69
C ARG A 553 -38.90 -49.12 -15.90
N LEU A 554 -38.47 -48.01 -16.51
CA LEU A 554 -38.92 -47.59 -17.82
C LEU A 554 -38.56 -48.67 -18.86
N PHE A 555 -37.40 -49.33 -18.73
CA PHE A 555 -37.02 -50.45 -19.60
C PHE A 555 -37.93 -51.68 -19.43
N THR A 556 -38.50 -51.93 -18.25
CA THR A 556 -39.50 -53.00 -18.09
C THR A 556 -40.81 -52.74 -18.84
N PHE A 557 -41.07 -51.52 -19.35
CA PHE A 557 -42.21 -51.28 -20.25
C PHE A 557 -42.14 -52.10 -21.54
N GLN A 558 -40.94 -52.43 -22.05
CA GLN A 558 -40.79 -53.20 -23.29
C GLN A 558 -41.33 -54.63 -23.17
N CYS A 559 -41.47 -55.18 -21.96
CA CYS A 559 -41.84 -56.57 -21.75
C CYS A 559 -43.34 -56.80 -21.52
N LEU A 560 -44.12 -55.75 -21.25
CA LEU A 560 -45.54 -55.86 -20.89
C LEU A 560 -46.49 -55.38 -21.99
N GLN A 561 -45.98 -55.17 -23.21
CA GLN A 561 -46.81 -54.83 -24.36
C GLN A 561 -47.61 -56.05 -24.81
N GLU A 562 -48.89 -56.11 -24.41
CA GLU A 562 -49.88 -56.77 -25.27
C GLU A 562 -50.20 -55.80 -26.41
N PRO A 563 -50.00 -56.18 -27.68
CA PRO A 563 -50.36 -55.32 -28.80
C PRO A 563 -51.85 -55.02 -28.74
N TYR A 564 -52.20 -53.76 -28.49
CA TYR A 564 -53.58 -53.30 -28.59
C TYR A 564 -53.93 -53.19 -30.07
N ASP A 565 -54.70 -54.15 -30.58
CA ASP A 565 -55.00 -54.40 -32.00
C ASP A 565 -55.84 -53.30 -32.70
N GLY A 566 -55.86 -52.08 -32.14
CA GLY A 566 -56.67 -50.94 -32.61
C GLY A 566 -55.95 -49.59 -32.65
N SER A 567 -54.64 -49.51 -32.34
CA SER A 567 -53.90 -48.24 -32.22
C SER A 567 -53.02 -47.86 -33.42
N ASP A 568 -53.12 -48.57 -34.55
CA ASP A 568 -52.23 -48.45 -35.73
C ASP A 568 -52.19 -47.07 -36.42
N HIS A 569 -52.99 -46.09 -35.99
CA HIS A 569 -53.12 -44.80 -36.69
C HIS A 569 -52.49 -43.60 -35.98
N LEU A 570 -51.95 -43.75 -34.76
CA LEU A 570 -51.46 -42.60 -33.99
C LEU A 570 -49.97 -42.64 -33.62
N GLY A 571 -49.24 -43.74 -33.87
CA GLY A 571 -47.83 -43.88 -33.45
C GLY A 571 -47.62 -43.82 -31.92
N LEU A 572 -48.71 -43.80 -31.16
CA LEU A 572 -48.75 -43.80 -29.71
C LEU A 572 -48.94 -45.24 -29.25
N THR A 573 -48.03 -45.72 -28.42
CA THR A 573 -48.17 -46.98 -27.72
C THR A 573 -48.81 -46.71 -26.37
N MET A 574 -49.80 -47.52 -26.01
CA MET A 574 -50.49 -47.44 -24.73
C MET A 574 -50.13 -48.67 -23.89
N SER A 575 -49.59 -48.45 -22.69
CA SER A 575 -49.33 -49.51 -21.72
C SER A 575 -50.29 -49.38 -20.55
N ARG A 576 -51.03 -50.46 -20.24
CA ARG A 576 -51.91 -50.52 -19.06
C ARG A 576 -51.18 -51.15 -17.89
N TRP A 577 -51.17 -50.46 -16.75
CA TRP A 577 -50.67 -50.97 -15.49
C TRP A 577 -51.83 -51.17 -14.53
N ASP A 578 -51.91 -52.36 -13.93
CA ASP A 578 -52.89 -52.61 -12.88
C ASP A 578 -52.61 -51.74 -11.65
N ALA A 579 -53.63 -51.58 -10.78
CA ALA A 579 -53.52 -50.76 -9.58
C ALA A 579 -52.34 -51.09 -8.64
N ARG A 580 -51.83 -52.34 -8.63
CA ARG A 580 -50.69 -52.72 -7.77
C ARG A 580 -49.38 -52.24 -8.36
N ILE A 581 -49.21 -52.43 -9.68
CA ILE A 581 -48.07 -51.90 -10.41
C ILE A 581 -48.13 -50.38 -10.35
N ALA A 582 -49.28 -49.77 -10.67
CA ALA A 582 -49.49 -48.34 -10.57
C ALA A 582 -49.07 -47.74 -9.21
N ALA A 583 -49.48 -48.36 -8.09
CA ALA A 583 -49.12 -47.89 -6.75
C ALA A 583 -47.61 -47.90 -6.47
N MET A 584 -46.86 -48.87 -7.01
CA MET A 584 -45.38 -48.93 -6.85
C MET A 584 -44.64 -47.83 -7.61
N TYR A 585 -45.31 -47.16 -8.55
CA TYR A 585 -44.71 -46.21 -9.48
C TYR A 585 -45.37 -44.83 -9.44
N LEU A 586 -46.31 -44.62 -8.53
CA LEU A 586 -46.88 -43.31 -8.26
C LEU A 586 -45.81 -42.20 -8.11
N PRO A 587 -44.67 -42.44 -7.42
CA PRO A 587 -43.60 -41.44 -7.31
C PRO A 587 -42.93 -41.07 -8.64
N CYS A 588 -43.01 -41.96 -9.65
CA CYS A 588 -42.39 -41.80 -10.96
C CYS A 588 -43.29 -41.08 -11.98
N ILE A 589 -44.57 -40.82 -11.66
CA ILE A 589 -45.51 -40.21 -12.62
C ILE A 589 -45.01 -38.86 -13.11
N GLU A 590 -44.65 -37.96 -12.19
CA GLU A 590 -44.09 -36.64 -12.56
C GLU A 590 -42.85 -36.80 -13.46
N PHE A 591 -41.95 -37.75 -13.15
CA PHE A 591 -40.79 -38.03 -13.99
C PHE A 591 -41.18 -38.51 -15.39
N PHE A 592 -42.14 -39.43 -15.50
CA PHE A 592 -42.60 -39.92 -16.80
C PHE A 592 -43.28 -38.82 -17.62
N GLU A 593 -44.08 -37.97 -17.00
CA GLU A 593 -44.72 -36.82 -17.65
C GLU A 593 -43.70 -35.78 -18.14
N ASP A 594 -42.69 -35.47 -17.33
CA ASP A 594 -41.57 -34.59 -17.73
C ASP A 594 -40.78 -35.18 -18.92
N GLU A 595 -40.67 -36.50 -19.01
CA GLU A 595 -40.06 -37.20 -20.15
C GLU A 595 -41.01 -37.39 -21.36
N GLY A 596 -42.17 -36.74 -21.35
CA GLY A 596 -43.13 -36.75 -22.46
C GLY A 596 -44.05 -37.98 -22.51
N VAL A 597 -44.14 -38.76 -21.44
CA VAL A 597 -45.11 -39.86 -21.29
C VAL A 597 -46.37 -39.31 -20.64
N THR A 598 -47.50 -39.33 -21.36
CA THR A 598 -48.78 -38.92 -20.77
C THR A 598 -49.33 -40.04 -19.90
N VAL A 599 -49.62 -39.76 -18.63
CA VAL A 599 -50.18 -40.73 -17.68
C VAL A 599 -51.67 -40.45 -17.46
N VAL A 600 -52.51 -41.43 -17.75
CA VAL A 600 -53.96 -41.34 -17.56
C VAL A 600 -54.38 -42.33 -16.48
N THR A 601 -54.90 -41.82 -15.37
CA THR A 601 -55.52 -42.64 -14.32
C THR A 601 -56.99 -42.90 -14.67
N VAL A 602 -57.42 -44.16 -14.57
CA VAL A 602 -58.84 -44.52 -14.78
C VAL A 602 -59.53 -44.91 -13.47
N PRO A 603 -60.86 -44.69 -13.35
CA PRO A 603 -61.64 -45.23 -12.25
C PRO A 603 -61.46 -46.75 -12.13
N GLY A 604 -60.90 -47.20 -11.01
CA GLY A 604 -60.48 -48.60 -10.80
C GLY A 604 -59.04 -48.75 -10.32
N GLY A 605 -58.23 -47.68 -10.41
CA GLY A 605 -56.86 -47.63 -9.90
C GLY A 605 -55.80 -48.01 -10.94
N ASP A 606 -56.20 -48.43 -12.13
CA ASP A 606 -55.29 -48.68 -13.24
C ASP A 606 -54.74 -47.37 -13.81
N MET A 607 -53.53 -47.44 -14.36
CA MET A 607 -52.87 -46.33 -15.05
C MET A 607 -52.54 -46.71 -16.49
N TYR A 608 -52.81 -45.80 -17.42
CA TYR A 608 -52.42 -45.91 -18.82
C TYR A 608 -51.29 -44.93 -19.10
N PHE A 609 -50.22 -45.44 -19.69
CA PHE A 609 -49.08 -44.63 -20.13
C PHE A 609 -49.14 -44.55 -21.65
N LEU A 610 -49.25 -43.34 -22.17
CA LEU A 610 -49.28 -43.02 -23.60
C LEU A 610 -47.95 -42.37 -23.96
N TYR A 611 -47.19 -43.00 -24.85
CA TYR A 611 -45.90 -42.50 -25.30
C TYR A 611 -45.71 -42.81 -26.79
N HIS A 612 -44.85 -42.04 -27.45
CA HIS A 612 -44.51 -42.29 -28.85
C HIS A 612 -43.46 -43.40 -28.97
N GLU A 613 -43.57 -44.30 -29.95
CA GLU A 613 -42.63 -45.44 -30.08
C GLU A 613 -41.17 -44.99 -30.28
N GLU A 614 -40.96 -43.89 -31.00
CA GLU A 614 -39.62 -43.29 -31.17
C GLU A 614 -39.00 -42.78 -29.86
N LEU A 615 -39.82 -42.37 -28.88
CA LEU A 615 -39.35 -42.01 -27.54
C LEU A 615 -38.73 -43.23 -26.84
N LEU A 616 -39.39 -44.40 -26.93
CA LEU A 616 -38.83 -45.66 -26.41
C LEU A 616 -37.55 -46.09 -27.12
N ARG A 617 -37.44 -45.89 -28.45
CA ARG A 617 -36.20 -46.22 -29.18
C ARG A 617 -35.03 -45.33 -28.76
N LEU A 618 -35.29 -44.05 -28.49
CA LEU A 618 -34.30 -43.12 -27.95
C LEU A 618 -33.86 -43.50 -26.51
N PHE A 619 -34.78 -43.99 -25.68
CA PHE A 619 -34.43 -44.57 -24.37
C PHE A 619 -33.61 -45.87 -24.51
N ALA A 620 -34.04 -46.78 -25.38
CA ALA A 620 -33.43 -48.11 -25.56
C ALA A 620 -31.99 -48.08 -26.08
N THR A 621 -31.63 -47.03 -26.84
CA THR A 621 -30.29 -46.86 -27.40
C THR A 621 -29.28 -46.26 -26.42
N GLY A 622 -29.70 -45.92 -25.19
CA GLY A 622 -28.84 -45.32 -24.16
C GLY A 622 -28.47 -43.85 -24.43
N LEU A 623 -28.93 -43.28 -25.55
CA LEU A 623 -28.75 -41.87 -25.92
C LEU A 623 -29.41 -40.90 -24.92
N TYR A 624 -30.38 -41.37 -24.13
CA TYR A 624 -31.04 -40.61 -23.06
C TYR A 624 -30.33 -40.68 -21.69
N SER A 625 -29.34 -41.58 -21.51
CA SER A 625 -28.70 -41.78 -20.18
C SER A 625 -27.76 -40.64 -19.75
N SER A 626 -27.56 -39.61 -20.59
CA SER A 626 -26.69 -38.47 -20.32
C SER A 626 -27.39 -37.21 -19.78
N GLY A 627 -28.61 -37.32 -19.24
CA GLY A 627 -29.27 -36.20 -18.55
C GLY A 627 -29.83 -35.09 -19.45
N ALA A 628 -30.08 -35.39 -20.72
CA ALA A 628 -30.84 -34.52 -21.61
C ALA A 628 -32.29 -35.03 -21.65
N GLY A 629 -33.11 -34.55 -20.71
CA GLY A 629 -34.53 -34.86 -20.66
C GLY A 629 -35.26 -34.49 -21.95
N ALA A 630 -36.36 -35.20 -22.20
CA ALA A 630 -37.23 -34.95 -23.34
C ALA A 630 -37.72 -33.50 -23.33
N PHE A 631 -37.43 -32.77 -24.41
CA PHE A 631 -38.07 -31.49 -24.77
C PHE A 631 -38.22 -30.41 -23.67
N HIS A 632 -37.33 -30.34 -22.68
CA HIS A 632 -37.23 -29.14 -21.84
C HIS A 632 -36.44 -28.03 -22.54
N TYR A 633 -37.04 -26.83 -22.48
CA TYR A 633 -36.69 -25.49 -22.97
C TYR A 633 -35.23 -24.96 -22.80
N PHE A 634 -34.24 -25.79 -22.48
CA PHE A 634 -32.87 -25.36 -22.14
C PHE A 634 -31.75 -26.03 -22.96
N THR A 635 -32.06 -26.76 -24.03
CA THR A 635 -31.01 -27.17 -24.97
C THR A 635 -30.51 -25.94 -25.73
N GLU A 636 -29.19 -25.73 -25.70
CA GLU A 636 -28.57 -24.66 -26.47
C GLU A 636 -29.00 -24.77 -27.95
N PRO A 637 -29.47 -23.68 -28.60
CA PRO A 637 -30.16 -23.76 -29.88
C PRO A 637 -29.40 -24.52 -30.97
N TRP A 638 -28.06 -24.46 -30.97
CA TRP A 638 -27.20 -25.15 -31.92
C TRP A 638 -27.22 -26.68 -31.74
N LYS A 639 -27.35 -27.20 -30.51
CA LYS A 639 -27.50 -28.65 -30.28
C LYS A 639 -28.84 -29.17 -30.79
N VAL A 640 -29.92 -28.39 -30.62
CA VAL A 640 -31.25 -28.73 -31.18
C VAL A 640 -31.19 -28.79 -32.70
N LEU A 641 -30.43 -27.88 -33.31
CA LEU A 641 -30.21 -27.83 -34.74
C LEU A 641 -29.13 -28.82 -35.22
N GLY A 642 -28.43 -29.54 -34.34
CA GLY A 642 -27.34 -30.45 -34.75
C GLY A 642 -26.18 -29.74 -35.45
N VAL A 643 -25.87 -28.50 -35.07
CA VAL A 643 -24.76 -27.70 -35.62
C VAL A 643 -23.81 -27.24 -34.52
N GLU A 644 -22.59 -26.86 -34.89
CA GLU A 644 -21.60 -26.31 -33.96
C GLU A 644 -22.03 -24.92 -33.42
N PRO A 645 -21.56 -24.50 -32.23
CA PRO A 645 -21.91 -23.20 -31.64
C PRO A 645 -21.49 -21.99 -32.50
N ASP A 646 -20.48 -22.14 -33.35
CA ASP A 646 -19.96 -21.13 -34.27
C ASP A 646 -20.51 -21.28 -35.71
N ALA A 647 -21.53 -22.13 -35.90
CA ALA A 647 -22.16 -22.36 -37.20
C ALA A 647 -22.56 -21.05 -37.87
N THR A 648 -22.22 -20.94 -39.15
CA THR A 648 -22.49 -19.74 -39.92
C THR A 648 -24.00 -19.52 -40.04
N ARG A 649 -24.40 -18.25 -40.24
CA ARG A 649 -25.82 -17.91 -40.46
C ARG A 649 -26.46 -18.68 -41.62
N SER A 650 -25.66 -19.10 -42.61
CA SER A 650 -26.12 -19.91 -43.74
C SER A 650 -26.40 -21.36 -43.34
N GLU A 651 -25.55 -21.96 -42.52
CA GLU A 651 -25.75 -23.32 -41.98
C GLU A 651 -26.96 -23.34 -41.05
N LEU A 652 -27.08 -22.36 -40.15
CA LEU A 652 -28.25 -22.22 -39.28
C LEU A 652 -29.54 -22.10 -40.09
N ARG A 653 -29.57 -21.28 -41.16
CA ARG A 653 -30.74 -21.17 -42.03
C ARG A 653 -31.05 -22.46 -42.77
N LYS A 654 -30.03 -23.16 -43.28
CA LYS A 654 -30.21 -24.40 -44.02
C LYS A 654 -30.80 -25.47 -43.10
N VAL A 655 -30.22 -25.68 -41.93
CA VAL A 655 -30.69 -26.71 -41.01
C VAL A 655 -32.03 -26.34 -40.39
N TYR A 656 -32.25 -25.07 -40.04
CA TYR A 656 -33.57 -24.62 -39.61
C TYR A 656 -34.61 -24.82 -40.71
N HIS A 657 -34.29 -24.53 -41.98
CA HIS A 657 -35.22 -24.76 -43.08
C HIS A 657 -35.53 -26.25 -43.24
N GLU A 658 -34.52 -27.12 -43.26
CA GLU A 658 -34.68 -28.57 -43.35
C GLU A 658 -35.52 -29.12 -42.19
N LEU A 659 -35.23 -28.73 -40.96
CA LEU A 659 -36.02 -29.11 -39.78
C LEU A 659 -37.43 -28.53 -39.83
N SER A 660 -37.59 -27.28 -40.27
CA SER A 660 -38.92 -26.67 -40.42
C SER A 660 -39.76 -27.40 -41.45
N LEU A 661 -39.17 -28.00 -42.49
CA LEU A 661 -39.89 -28.83 -43.46
C LEU A 661 -40.28 -30.20 -42.88
N VAL A 662 -39.50 -30.73 -41.95
CA VAL A 662 -39.84 -31.96 -41.21
C VAL A 662 -40.95 -31.70 -40.20
N TRP A 663 -40.87 -30.59 -39.47
CA TRP A 663 -41.73 -30.25 -38.35
C TRP A 663 -42.80 -29.18 -38.69
N HIS A 664 -43.02 -28.86 -39.97
CA HIS A 664 -43.95 -27.80 -40.38
C HIS A 664 -45.38 -28.18 -39.98
N PRO A 665 -46.11 -27.36 -39.21
CA PRO A 665 -47.46 -27.69 -38.76
C PRO A 665 -48.40 -28.02 -39.93
N ASP A 666 -48.26 -27.38 -41.10
CA ASP A 666 -49.08 -27.70 -42.29
C ASP A 666 -48.82 -29.10 -42.88
N ARG A 667 -47.63 -29.67 -42.66
CA ARG A 667 -47.34 -31.06 -43.04
C ARG A 667 -48.11 -32.06 -42.17
N TRP A 668 -48.52 -31.62 -40.98
CA TRP A 668 -49.29 -32.37 -40.00
C TRP A 668 -50.77 -31.94 -39.95
N ALA A 669 -51.12 -30.76 -40.48
CA ALA A 669 -52.47 -30.19 -40.44
C ALA A 669 -53.47 -30.90 -41.38
N HIS A 670 -52.98 -31.67 -42.36
CA HIS A 670 -53.81 -32.40 -43.33
C HIS A 670 -53.74 -33.93 -43.20
N GLY A 671 -53.06 -34.45 -42.17
CA GLY A 671 -52.95 -35.89 -41.92
C GLY A 671 -54.16 -36.47 -41.19
N THR A 672 -55.31 -36.62 -41.86
CA THR A 672 -56.40 -37.46 -41.34
C THR A 672 -56.08 -38.94 -41.52
N LEU A 673 -55.70 -39.60 -40.43
CA LEU A 673 -56.20 -40.88 -39.92
C LEU A 673 -56.31 -42.15 -40.79
N TYR A 674 -56.32 -42.18 -42.12
CA TYR A 674 -56.35 -43.45 -42.87
C TYR A 674 -55.73 -43.33 -44.27
N GLN A 675 -54.82 -44.28 -44.55
CA GLN A 675 -54.19 -44.63 -45.84
C GLN A 675 -53.09 -43.68 -46.34
N VAL A 676 -51.84 -44.17 -46.31
CA VAL A 676 -51.09 -44.63 -47.50
C VAL A 676 -49.85 -45.41 -47.02
N ARG A 677 -49.77 -46.69 -47.40
CA ARG A 677 -48.51 -47.44 -47.46
C ARG A 677 -47.64 -46.88 -48.60
N SER A 678 -46.32 -47.05 -48.42
CA SER A 678 -45.31 -47.27 -49.48
C SER A 678 -44.33 -46.10 -49.69
N PRO A 679 -43.12 -46.32 -50.21
CA PRO A 679 -42.13 -47.36 -49.91
C PRO A 679 -40.73 -46.77 -49.64
N SER A 680 -39.83 -47.56 -49.05
CA SER A 680 -38.36 -47.50 -49.22
C SER A 680 -37.73 -46.11 -49.46
N LEU A 681 -37.19 -45.49 -48.40
CA LEU A 681 -36.09 -44.54 -48.54
C LEU A 681 -34.78 -45.17 -48.08
N ILE A 682 -34.04 -45.55 -49.12
CA ILE A 682 -32.59 -45.65 -49.34
C ILE A 682 -31.68 -45.18 -48.19
N PRO A 683 -30.61 -45.93 -47.87
CA PRO A 683 -29.58 -45.54 -46.91
C PRO A 683 -28.76 -44.33 -47.40
N ILE A 684 -28.49 -43.39 -46.50
CA ILE A 684 -27.58 -42.27 -46.77
C ILE A 684 -26.15 -42.83 -46.93
N PRO A 685 -25.44 -42.56 -48.04
CA PRO A 685 -24.03 -42.90 -48.18
C PRO A 685 -23.17 -41.89 -47.40
N ILE A 686 -22.14 -42.40 -46.72
CA ILE A 686 -21.00 -41.60 -46.26
C ILE A 686 -20.06 -41.41 -47.46
N PRO A 687 -19.65 -40.18 -47.78
CA PRO A 687 -18.33 -39.99 -48.35
C PRO A 687 -17.53 -38.94 -47.57
N ASN A 688 -16.34 -39.32 -47.13
CA ASN A 688 -15.23 -38.38 -46.97
C ASN A 688 -14.07 -38.83 -47.87
N PRO A 689 -13.90 -38.24 -49.07
CA PRO A 689 -12.73 -38.43 -49.90
C PRO A 689 -11.82 -37.20 -49.76
N ASN A 690 -11.01 -37.16 -48.71
CA ASN A 690 -9.84 -36.28 -48.60
C ASN A 690 -8.73 -36.98 -47.82
N LEU A 691 -8.18 -38.03 -48.43
CA LEU A 691 -6.83 -38.51 -48.15
C LEU A 691 -6.13 -38.67 -49.51
N ASN A 692 -5.21 -37.76 -49.79
CA ASN A 692 -4.31 -37.83 -50.94
C ASN A 692 -3.39 -39.06 -50.82
N PRO A 693 -3.26 -39.90 -51.85
CA PRO A 693 -2.15 -40.83 -51.95
C PRO A 693 -0.93 -40.14 -52.59
N THR A 694 0.23 -40.26 -51.95
CA THR A 694 1.55 -39.96 -52.50
C THR A 694 1.96 -40.98 -53.58
N PRO A 695 2.70 -40.59 -54.64
CA PRO A 695 3.30 -41.53 -55.57
C PRO A 695 4.74 -41.91 -55.16
N ASP A 696 5.24 -42.99 -55.78
CA ASP A 696 6.58 -43.62 -55.69
C ASP A 696 6.76 -44.64 -54.55
N SER A 697 7.25 -45.87 -54.74
CA SER A 697 7.96 -46.52 -55.86
C SER A 697 7.91 -48.05 -55.76
N ARG A 698 7.91 -48.71 -56.93
CA ARG A 698 8.02 -50.15 -57.29
C ARG A 698 9.16 -50.96 -56.62
N PRO A 699 9.29 -52.29 -56.83
CA PRO A 699 8.50 -53.21 -57.68
C PRO A 699 7.69 -54.28 -56.94
#